data_AF-A0A4D6HD12-F1
#
_entry.id   AF-A0A4D6HD12-F1
#
_cell.length_a   1.000
_cell.length_b   1.000
_cell.length_c   1.000
_cell.angle_alpha   90.00
_cell.angle_beta   90.00
_cell.angle_gamma   90.00
#
_symmetry.space_group_name_H-M   'P 1'
#
loop_
_entity.id
_entity.type
_entity.pdbx_description
1 polymer ?
#
loop_
_entity_poly.entity_id
_entity_poly.type
_entity_poly.pdbx_seq_one_letter_code
_entity_poly.pdbx_strand_id
1 'polypeptide(L)'
;MSDSGDDFVNSARGIRSGSCVLDGEYLSQYRGDLTDGQENVRIFTTAPSITTQSVQDAFWQATSGWFNPSSHENVVTVYDRGRSPRPWVAVETVDGARLGDVQSELSIADAHAVASDTAEALRVAGLYNATHGSLSPTDIWVTGLSGSADATAVVDEWGLERACRVAAGERPVSLFTAPELVDEPTAVTDQTDVYGLGAITYYALTGEPPFTIAEVEAGPGPEQVTPPSTLVPELPSAVDDVILTALAPTPGARQSSPSQFGTDFSLAFPDGFFDSRPDSNQTQTASTGQPAGDDRSAANGQPVGNSSTHKPSSGPQSGGDSTDRTDPGSDSSFPLSRRSVLGFLGLAGGGSVVATQLLGDSDSSGEPTDGSGDESGNGGFATSPDPETTAPPRETPTPDEPSAELDPSIYADKAQEAWEVITEYSDSDASLVRQAHVDIEEAVRDSAIVLNFMHDVRERFWYDHVDVPKYGTLGPSHQRHTDTQLTDGSTELNLFLDYLDSIDPIESDDEASSTVITQLYEPLVNYPDGVPELNNLLIEGFELSEDQTTYTFTLKEGVTFHDGTELTAQDVKYSWRRVAESENSIRSDFLLDETTGVGAVHETASDGNVVPDSLGVRAVDDYTLKLELETPNPDALDILTYPVFSVVPEGIVGDIDGYTGDVSHEEFRQNVANGTGPFTYGAFTVNEEFRVTRFEEYHAEAADIESIHWNIVGGQEERYALAIEKEADIFQLPTQYYDPGNVDATEDDRGREVGTYGPLDNGETVNYLAVPELVTRYFGFNARNVPIEVRRAVAYVLDQQAIVDELFASRGVPAYSFTPPGIWPTGRGGYEQFVDEYPYSPDEVDVESAREVLDEGGFTPDDPFDLTVTTFDIETYVQAAEDLRDHLAGNGVEIDIDSAGFGILQERGYNGNLEMYSLGWGWSWDSLRFGHYGFEPKNTDTSRMPEETDGYYLDWQTELSEEYR
;
A
#
# COMPACT_ATOMS: atom_id res chain seq x y z
N MET A 1 48.79 3.01 9.52
CA MET A 1 48.05 3.82 10.51
C MET A 1 47.34 2.82 11.41
N SER A 2 47.32 3.09 12.71
CA SER A 2 47.03 2.12 13.77
C SER A 2 45.58 1.64 13.76
N ASP A 3 45.39 0.31 13.90
CA ASP A 3 44.19 -0.35 14.43
C ASP A 3 43.81 0.21 15.81
N SER A 4 43.18 1.38 15.86
CA SER A 4 42.16 1.64 16.86
C SER A 4 40.87 1.14 16.24
N GLY A 5 40.64 -0.17 16.32
CA GLY A 5 39.39 -0.78 15.87
C GLY A 5 38.26 -0.10 16.63
N ASP A 6 37.43 0.63 15.91
CA ASP A 6 36.16 1.11 16.43
C ASP A 6 35.34 -0.14 16.79
N ASP A 7 35.05 -0.33 18.09
CA ASP A 7 34.29 -1.47 18.59
C ASP A 7 32.87 -1.53 17.99
N PHE A 8 32.43 -0.46 17.30
CA PHE A 8 31.19 -0.37 16.53
C PHE A 8 30.94 -1.61 15.66
N VAL A 9 31.87 -1.97 14.78
CA VAL A 9 31.68 -3.08 13.83
C VAL A 9 31.48 -4.41 14.54
N ASN A 10 32.13 -4.62 15.70
CA ASN A 10 32.01 -5.86 16.46
C ASN A 10 30.78 -5.90 17.36
N SER A 11 30.12 -4.77 17.59
CA SER A 11 29.04 -4.62 18.57
C SER A 11 27.68 -4.32 17.92
N ALA A 12 27.66 -3.84 16.68
CA ALA A 12 26.42 -3.58 15.95
C ALA A 12 25.86 -4.91 15.42
N ARG A 13 24.66 -5.28 15.89
CA ARG A 13 23.88 -6.41 15.34
C ARG A 13 23.63 -6.15 13.84
N GLY A 14 23.66 -7.16 12.99
CA GLY A 14 23.51 -7.00 11.53
C GLY A 14 24.83 -6.82 10.76
N ILE A 15 25.90 -6.32 11.40
CA ILE A 15 27.21 -6.14 10.75
C ILE A 15 28.12 -7.33 11.05
N ARG A 16 28.53 -8.06 10.02
CA ARG A 16 29.46 -9.20 10.14
C ARG A 16 30.91 -8.75 10.22
N SER A 17 31.30 -7.79 9.38
CA SER A 17 32.66 -7.23 9.36
C SER A 17 32.67 -5.86 8.67
N GLY A 18 33.71 -5.07 8.91
CA GLY A 18 33.78 -3.72 8.33
C GLY A 18 35.09 -3.00 8.63
N SER A 19 35.43 -2.05 7.78
CA SER A 19 36.60 -1.18 7.95
C SER A 19 36.22 0.27 7.69
N CYS A 20 36.69 1.18 8.55
CA CYS A 20 36.41 2.61 8.40
C CYS A 20 37.09 3.15 7.14
N VAL A 21 36.31 3.79 6.28
CA VAL A 21 36.74 4.40 5.01
C VAL A 21 36.78 5.92 5.15
N LEU A 22 35.87 6.50 5.93
CA LEU A 22 35.81 7.92 6.24
C LEU A 22 35.50 8.10 7.73
N ASP A 23 36.26 8.96 8.40
CA ASP A 23 35.99 9.36 9.78
C ASP A 23 35.80 10.89 9.81
N GLY A 24 34.55 11.32 9.71
CA GLY A 24 34.14 12.72 9.69
C GLY A 24 33.84 13.26 11.08
N GLU A 25 33.43 14.53 11.14
CA GLU A 25 33.12 15.19 12.42
C GLU A 25 31.79 14.70 13.02
N TYR A 26 30.78 14.49 12.18
CA TYR A 26 29.44 14.04 12.57
C TYR A 26 29.11 12.62 12.08
N LEU A 27 29.68 12.20 10.95
CA LEU A 27 29.47 10.89 10.34
C LEU A 27 30.78 10.15 10.16
N SER A 28 30.76 8.85 10.43
CA SER A 28 31.79 7.91 9.96
C SER A 28 31.17 6.96 8.94
N GLN A 29 31.94 6.63 7.91
CA GLN A 29 31.56 5.67 6.88
C GLN A 29 32.49 4.46 6.93
N TYR A 30 31.89 3.29 6.91
CA TYR A 30 32.54 2.00 6.85
C TYR A 30 32.24 1.31 5.52
N ARG A 31 33.11 0.37 5.13
CA ARG A 31 32.83 -0.63 4.10
C ARG A 31 32.96 -2.01 4.72
N GLY A 32 31.95 -2.84 4.53
CA GLY A 32 31.82 -4.09 5.26
C GLY A 32 30.87 -5.10 4.63
N ASP A 33 30.53 -6.11 5.40
CA ASP A 33 29.58 -7.17 5.06
C ASP A 33 28.56 -7.31 6.18
N LEU A 34 27.33 -7.66 5.83
CA LEU A 34 26.22 -7.89 6.75
C LEU A 34 26.08 -9.38 7.11
N THR A 35 25.30 -9.67 8.15
CA THR A 35 25.06 -11.03 8.64
C THR A 35 24.10 -11.86 7.79
N ASP A 36 23.25 -11.19 7.02
CA ASP A 36 22.29 -11.77 6.06
C ASP A 36 22.93 -12.26 4.76
N GLY A 37 24.21 -11.95 4.54
CA GLY A 37 24.97 -12.36 3.36
C GLY A 37 25.30 -11.24 2.37
N GLN A 38 24.82 -10.00 2.57
CA GLN A 38 25.22 -8.86 1.72
C GLN A 38 26.70 -8.53 1.94
N GLU A 39 27.48 -8.47 0.85
CA GLU A 39 28.92 -8.20 0.89
C GLU A 39 29.25 -6.86 0.22
N ASN A 40 30.34 -6.21 0.68
CA ASN A 40 30.81 -4.93 0.14
C ASN A 40 29.74 -3.81 0.20
N VAL A 41 29.07 -3.68 1.34
CA VAL A 41 28.11 -2.61 1.63
C VAL A 41 28.81 -1.36 2.16
N ARG A 42 28.15 -0.20 2.04
CA ARG A 42 28.57 1.04 2.70
C ARG A 42 27.75 1.21 3.98
N ILE A 43 28.40 1.49 5.10
CA ILE A 43 27.71 1.65 6.38
C ILE A 43 27.98 3.05 6.91
N PHE A 44 26.94 3.84 7.12
CA PHE A 44 26.99 5.15 7.76
C PHE A 44 26.64 5.01 9.22
N THR A 45 27.32 5.75 10.08
CA THR A 45 27.00 5.84 11.49
C THR A 45 27.44 7.19 12.02
N THR A 46 26.86 7.65 13.12
CA THR A 46 27.35 8.86 13.80
C THR A 46 28.82 8.70 14.22
N ALA A 47 29.62 9.76 14.13
CA ALA A 47 31.04 9.68 14.46
C ALA A 47 31.28 9.29 15.94
N PRO A 48 32.40 8.63 16.30
CA PRO A 48 32.65 8.17 17.68
C PRO A 48 32.61 9.26 18.75
N SER A 49 32.89 10.50 18.36
CA SER A 49 32.78 11.67 19.22
C SER A 49 31.35 12.09 19.53
N ILE A 50 30.36 11.63 18.77
CA ILE A 50 28.94 12.00 18.92
C ILE A 50 28.29 11.10 19.96
N THR A 51 28.20 11.59 21.19
CA THR A 51 27.48 10.95 22.31
C THR A 51 26.19 11.67 22.67
N THR A 52 25.82 12.71 21.91
CA THR A 52 24.63 13.53 22.18
C THR A 52 23.41 12.85 21.59
N GLN A 53 22.45 12.47 22.43
CA GLN A 53 21.24 11.74 22.01
C GLN A 53 20.47 12.46 20.91
N SER A 54 20.23 13.78 21.04
CA SER A 54 19.50 14.54 20.01
C SER A 54 20.15 14.53 18.63
N VAL A 55 21.48 14.37 18.55
CA VAL A 55 22.21 14.26 17.27
C VAL A 55 22.08 12.84 16.71
N GLN A 56 22.10 11.82 17.57
CA GLN A 56 21.85 10.43 17.21
C GLN A 56 20.40 10.22 16.77
N ASP A 57 19.44 10.84 17.44
CA ASP A 57 18.02 10.81 17.06
C ASP A 57 17.80 11.49 15.72
N ALA A 58 18.47 12.63 15.46
CA ALA A 58 18.39 13.30 14.17
C ALA A 58 18.99 12.46 13.02
N PHE A 59 20.09 11.76 13.27
CA PHE A 59 20.61 10.75 12.33
C PHE A 59 19.56 9.66 12.09
N TRP A 60 18.99 9.08 13.16
CA TRP A 60 18.01 8.01 13.05
C TRP A 60 16.78 8.45 12.26
N GLN A 61 16.24 9.63 12.54
CA GLN A 61 15.10 10.18 11.82
C GLN A 61 15.39 10.33 10.32
N ALA A 62 16.58 10.83 9.97
CA ALA A 62 17.00 10.94 8.57
C ALA A 62 17.18 9.56 7.91
N THR A 63 17.64 8.53 8.64
CA THR A 63 17.65 7.15 8.11
C THR A 63 16.25 6.59 7.88
N SER A 64 15.25 6.96 8.70
CA SER A 64 13.86 6.55 8.46
C SER A 64 13.30 7.18 7.18
N GLY A 65 13.61 8.45 6.93
CA GLY A 65 13.25 9.12 5.67
C GLY A 65 13.90 8.51 4.43
N TRP A 66 15.08 7.88 4.59
CA TRP A 66 15.76 7.15 3.52
C TRP A 66 15.21 5.73 3.33
N PHE A 67 14.95 5.01 4.42
CA PHE A 67 14.66 3.57 4.37
C PHE A 67 13.43 3.24 3.52
N ASN A 68 12.33 3.97 3.73
CA ASN A 68 11.07 3.72 3.04
C ASN A 68 11.14 3.87 1.51
N PRO A 69 11.71 4.96 0.95
CA PRO A 69 11.85 5.09 -0.51
C PRO A 69 12.98 4.25 -1.12
N SER A 70 13.80 3.54 -0.33
CA SER A 70 15.03 2.90 -0.82
C SER A 70 14.85 1.66 -1.69
N SER A 71 13.61 1.17 -1.84
CA SER A 71 13.25 0.11 -2.78
C SER A 71 13.16 0.59 -4.23
N HIS A 72 13.16 1.91 -4.46
CA HIS A 72 13.08 2.51 -5.79
C HIS A 72 14.43 2.57 -6.50
N GLU A 73 14.46 2.34 -7.82
CA GLU A 73 15.70 2.24 -8.60
C GLU A 73 16.56 3.52 -8.63
N ASN A 74 15.93 4.69 -8.44
CA ASN A 74 16.63 5.98 -8.37
C ASN A 74 17.02 6.39 -6.93
N VAL A 75 16.82 5.52 -5.93
CA VAL A 75 17.22 5.77 -4.54
C VAL A 75 18.22 4.70 -4.13
N VAL A 76 19.32 5.09 -3.49
CA VAL A 76 20.31 4.12 -3.00
C VAL A 76 19.66 3.20 -1.99
N THR A 77 19.65 1.90 -2.28
CA THR A 77 19.00 0.88 -1.45
C THR A 77 19.61 0.81 -0.05
N VAL A 78 18.75 0.77 0.96
CA VAL A 78 19.12 0.49 2.35
C VAL A 78 18.90 -1.00 2.63
N TYR A 79 19.97 -1.71 2.98
CA TYR A 79 19.90 -3.14 3.31
C TYR A 79 19.53 -3.39 4.77
N ASP A 80 20.08 -2.59 5.69
CA ASP A 80 19.86 -2.78 7.12
C ASP A 80 20.13 -1.48 7.88
N ARG A 81 19.61 -1.35 9.10
CA ARG A 81 19.87 -0.23 10.00
C ARG A 81 19.67 -0.63 11.45
N GLY A 82 20.33 0.05 12.37
CA GLY A 82 20.16 -0.22 13.79
C GLY A 82 20.55 0.96 14.67
N ARG A 83 20.08 0.97 15.92
CA ARG A 83 20.35 2.04 16.89
C ARG A 83 21.57 1.79 17.79
N SER A 84 22.00 0.54 17.91
CA SER A 84 23.04 0.11 18.85
C SER A 84 24.30 -0.38 18.13
N PRO A 85 25.53 -0.06 18.63
CA PRO A 85 25.85 0.71 19.85
C PRO A 85 25.69 2.24 19.71
N ARG A 86 25.37 2.70 18.51
CA ARG A 86 24.97 4.05 18.11
C ARG A 86 24.27 3.91 16.75
N PRO A 87 23.46 4.87 16.30
CA PRO A 87 22.65 4.64 15.11
C PRO A 87 23.50 4.51 13.86
N TRP A 88 23.10 3.60 12.98
CA TRP A 88 23.78 3.26 11.73
C TRP A 88 22.79 2.79 10.66
N VAL A 89 23.22 2.92 9.40
CA VAL A 89 22.49 2.45 8.21
C VAL A 89 23.48 1.83 7.23
N ALA A 90 23.18 0.64 6.73
CA ALA A 90 23.93 -0.09 5.71
C ALA A 90 23.21 0.01 4.38
N VAL A 91 23.93 0.44 3.35
CA VAL A 91 23.38 0.75 2.03
C VAL A 91 24.22 0.13 0.93
N GLU A 92 23.63 0.05 -0.25
CA GLU A 92 24.30 -0.49 -1.42
C GLU A 92 25.59 0.27 -1.80
N THR A 93 26.50 -0.43 -2.45
CA THR A 93 27.62 0.19 -3.15
C THR A 93 27.23 0.39 -4.61
N VAL A 94 27.01 1.65 -5.00
CA VAL A 94 26.70 2.01 -6.39
C VAL A 94 27.94 1.89 -7.29
N ASP A 95 27.80 1.17 -8.41
CA ASP A 95 28.82 1.09 -9.47
C ASP A 95 28.68 2.27 -10.44
N GLY A 96 29.12 3.45 -10.00
CA GLY A 96 29.04 4.68 -10.75
C GLY A 96 30.06 5.72 -10.29
N ALA A 97 29.86 6.96 -10.70
CA ALA A 97 30.65 8.10 -10.22
C ALA A 97 29.72 9.20 -9.69
N ARG A 98 30.19 10.00 -8.74
CA ARG A 98 29.41 11.13 -8.23
C ARG A 98 29.23 12.18 -9.31
N LEU A 99 28.07 12.82 -9.39
CA LEU A 99 27.76 13.89 -10.35
C LEU A 99 28.86 14.96 -10.36
N GLY A 100 29.36 15.36 -9.18
CA GLY A 100 30.45 16.34 -9.06
C GLY A 100 31.77 15.93 -9.74
N ASP A 101 32.03 14.63 -9.90
CA ASP A 101 33.26 14.10 -10.51
C ASP A 101 33.14 13.96 -12.04
N VAL A 102 31.92 13.74 -12.55
CA VAL A 102 31.66 13.45 -13.98
C VAL A 102 30.89 14.54 -14.71
N GLN A 103 30.58 15.66 -14.07
CA GLN A 103 29.82 16.75 -14.69
C GLN A 103 30.39 17.14 -16.07
N SER A 104 31.72 17.26 -16.19
CA SER A 104 32.35 17.67 -17.46
C SER A 104 32.25 16.65 -18.60
N GLU A 105 31.80 15.42 -18.29
CA GLU A 105 31.61 14.32 -19.23
C GLU A 105 30.15 14.20 -19.69
N LEU A 106 29.21 14.88 -19.02
CA LEU A 106 27.78 14.80 -19.32
C LEU A 106 27.44 15.50 -20.64
N SER A 107 26.66 14.83 -21.47
CA SER A 107 25.90 15.48 -22.53
C SER A 107 24.62 16.13 -21.97
N ILE A 108 23.95 16.96 -22.77
CA ILE A 108 22.63 17.52 -22.41
C ILE A 108 21.61 16.41 -22.16
N ALA A 109 21.69 15.30 -22.91
CA ALA A 109 20.82 14.14 -22.70
C ALA A 109 21.11 13.45 -21.35
N ASP A 110 22.38 13.34 -20.96
CA ASP A 110 22.75 12.73 -19.68
C ASP A 110 22.34 13.62 -18.51
N ALA A 111 22.55 14.95 -18.63
CA ALA A 111 22.09 15.91 -17.64
C ALA A 111 20.55 15.93 -17.53
N HIS A 112 19.84 15.68 -18.64
CA HIS A 112 18.39 15.53 -18.62
C HIS A 112 17.98 14.29 -17.84
N ALA A 113 18.56 13.14 -18.15
CA ALA A 113 18.27 11.89 -17.44
C ALA A 113 18.56 12.01 -15.94
N VAL A 114 19.71 12.62 -15.57
CA VAL A 114 20.05 12.89 -14.17
C VAL A 114 18.96 13.73 -13.48
N ALA A 115 18.46 14.77 -14.13
CA ALA A 115 17.42 15.63 -13.56
C ALA A 115 16.07 14.89 -13.41
N SER A 116 15.67 14.11 -14.41
CA SER A 116 14.44 13.31 -14.39
C SER A 116 14.48 12.23 -13.29
N ASP A 117 15.56 11.47 -13.23
CA ASP A 117 15.76 10.39 -12.24
C ASP A 117 15.84 10.94 -10.81
N THR A 118 16.49 12.09 -10.63
CA THR A 118 16.54 12.78 -9.31
C THR A 118 15.15 13.29 -8.94
N ALA A 119 14.38 13.83 -9.88
CA ALA A 119 13.01 14.26 -9.64
C ALA A 119 12.12 13.09 -9.19
N GLU A 120 12.29 11.93 -9.81
CA GLU A 120 11.57 10.71 -9.47
C GLU A 120 11.92 10.18 -8.09
N ALA A 121 13.22 10.12 -7.76
CA ALA A 121 13.68 9.76 -6.41
C ALA A 121 13.04 10.62 -5.31
N LEU A 122 12.92 11.94 -5.55
CA LEU A 122 12.32 12.88 -4.60
C LEU A 122 10.79 12.76 -4.57
N ARG A 123 10.15 12.48 -5.71
CA ARG A 123 8.70 12.20 -5.77
C ARG A 123 8.36 10.98 -4.91
N VAL A 124 9.11 9.89 -5.06
CA VAL A 124 8.92 8.65 -4.30
C VAL A 124 9.09 8.90 -2.80
N ALA A 125 10.09 9.67 -2.39
CA ALA A 125 10.21 10.08 -1.00
C ALA A 125 9.00 10.86 -0.47
N GLY A 126 8.46 11.77 -1.27
CA GLY A 126 7.27 12.53 -0.92
C GLY A 126 6.07 11.62 -0.60
N LEU A 127 5.93 10.48 -1.29
CA LEU A 127 4.89 9.48 -0.98
C LEU A 127 5.02 8.91 0.44
N TYR A 128 6.22 8.92 1.01
CA TYR A 128 6.51 8.49 2.37
C TYR A 128 6.66 9.65 3.36
N ASN A 129 6.16 10.85 3.03
CA ASN A 129 6.35 12.07 3.80
C ASN A 129 7.83 12.37 4.14
N ALA A 130 8.75 11.91 3.29
CA ALA A 130 10.18 12.10 3.44
C ALA A 130 10.68 13.23 2.53
N THR A 131 11.66 13.99 3.01
CA THR A 131 12.35 15.04 2.26
C THR A 131 13.86 14.86 2.40
N HIS A 132 14.60 15.16 1.34
CA HIS A 132 16.06 15.05 1.33
C HIS A 132 16.72 16.26 2.00
N GLY A 133 16.21 17.47 1.73
CA GLY A 133 16.54 18.72 2.41
C GLY A 133 17.97 19.24 2.28
N SER A 134 18.79 18.62 1.43
CA SER A 134 20.24 18.90 1.38
C SER A 134 20.96 18.52 0.09
N LEU A 135 20.22 18.21 -0.98
CA LEU A 135 20.76 17.76 -2.27
C LEU A 135 22.01 18.52 -2.72
N SER A 136 23.04 17.77 -3.08
CA SER A 136 24.29 18.27 -3.61
C SER A 136 24.87 17.31 -4.67
N PRO A 137 25.85 17.76 -5.49
CA PRO A 137 26.46 16.89 -6.50
C PRO A 137 27.20 15.66 -5.92
N THR A 138 27.45 15.62 -4.61
CA THR A 138 28.02 14.44 -3.95
C THR A 138 26.97 13.41 -3.55
N ASP A 139 25.69 13.74 -3.65
CA ASP A 139 24.58 12.90 -3.21
C ASP A 139 23.96 12.16 -4.38
N ILE A 140 24.41 12.47 -5.61
CA ILE A 140 23.90 11.86 -6.84
C ILE A 140 25.00 11.01 -7.47
N TRP A 141 24.73 9.72 -7.63
CA TRP A 141 25.51 8.84 -8.46
C TRP A 141 25.02 8.87 -9.89
N VAL A 142 25.93 8.90 -10.85
CA VAL A 142 25.66 8.75 -12.28
C VAL A 142 26.25 7.42 -12.74
N THR A 143 25.43 6.59 -13.36
CA THR A 143 25.84 5.31 -13.96
C THR A 143 25.69 5.35 -15.49
N GLY A 144 26.21 4.35 -16.21
CA GLY A 144 25.98 4.22 -17.66
C GLY A 144 26.85 5.06 -18.62
N LEU A 145 27.73 5.93 -18.12
CA LEU A 145 28.54 6.86 -18.95
C LEU A 145 29.52 6.21 -19.95
N SER A 146 29.79 4.90 -19.86
CA SER A 146 30.91 4.24 -20.55
C SER A 146 30.60 3.56 -21.89
N GLY A 147 29.42 3.83 -22.49
CA GLY A 147 29.14 3.54 -23.90
C GLY A 147 28.11 2.44 -24.15
N SER A 148 27.01 2.84 -24.80
CA SER A 148 25.82 2.10 -25.25
C SER A 148 24.63 1.95 -24.29
N ALA A 149 24.65 2.56 -23.11
CA ALA A 149 23.48 2.70 -22.23
C ALA A 149 23.18 4.20 -22.01
N ASP A 150 21.93 4.55 -21.76
CA ASP A 150 21.54 5.91 -21.35
C ASP A 150 21.99 6.12 -19.90
N ALA A 151 22.47 7.33 -19.57
CA ALA A 151 22.89 7.65 -18.21
C ALA A 151 21.68 7.59 -17.26
N THR A 152 21.88 7.05 -16.06
CA THR A 152 20.87 7.07 -15.00
C THR A 152 21.45 7.69 -13.73
N ALA A 153 20.58 8.23 -12.88
CA ALA A 153 20.95 8.76 -11.58
C ALA A 153 20.32 8.00 -10.42
N VAL A 154 21.09 7.89 -9.33
CA VAL A 154 20.66 7.30 -8.07
C VAL A 154 21.01 8.27 -6.93
N VAL A 155 20.02 8.64 -6.13
CA VAL A 155 20.11 9.62 -5.04
C VAL A 155 20.46 8.92 -3.73
N ASP A 156 21.39 9.50 -2.99
CA ASP A 156 22.11 8.91 -1.86
C ASP A 156 22.25 9.94 -0.73
N GLU A 157 22.65 9.51 0.47
CA GLU A 157 22.93 10.39 1.63
C GLU A 157 21.79 11.39 1.87
N TRP A 158 20.66 10.89 2.37
CA TRP A 158 19.41 11.62 2.67
C TRP A 158 19.55 12.63 3.82
N GLY A 159 20.50 13.55 3.71
CA GLY A 159 20.74 14.62 4.66
C GLY A 159 21.18 14.16 6.05
N LEU A 160 21.78 12.96 6.20
CA LEU A 160 22.20 12.45 7.51
C LEU A 160 23.19 13.42 8.16
N GLU A 161 24.17 13.91 7.40
CA GLU A 161 25.17 14.85 7.95
C GLU A 161 24.52 16.18 8.33
N ARG A 162 23.62 16.70 7.47
CA ARG A 162 22.91 17.95 7.73
C ARG A 162 22.07 17.84 8.99
N ALA A 163 21.28 16.77 9.13
CA ALA A 163 20.44 16.51 10.28
C ALA A 163 21.26 16.52 11.58
N CYS A 164 22.41 15.82 11.58
CA CYS A 164 23.33 15.81 12.71
C CYS A 164 23.83 17.22 13.08
N ARG A 165 24.25 17.99 12.07
CA ARG A 165 24.79 19.35 12.27
C ARG A 165 23.75 20.32 12.80
N VAL A 166 22.53 20.29 12.26
CA VAL A 166 21.41 21.11 12.73
C VAL A 166 21.04 20.74 14.17
N ALA A 167 20.98 19.45 14.49
CA ALA A 167 20.72 18.97 15.86
C ALA A 167 21.83 19.36 16.85
N ALA A 168 23.06 19.57 16.37
CA ALA A 168 24.16 20.12 17.16
C ALA A 168 24.12 21.66 17.31
N GLY A 169 23.11 22.32 16.73
CA GLY A 169 22.90 23.76 16.78
C GLY A 169 23.66 24.54 15.70
N GLU A 170 24.20 23.87 14.69
CA GLU A 170 24.82 24.53 13.55
C GLU A 170 23.77 25.02 12.52
N ARG A 171 24.22 25.90 11.63
CA ARG A 171 23.48 26.33 10.45
C ARG A 171 24.29 25.98 9.20
N PRO A 172 24.24 24.72 8.76
CA PRO A 172 24.98 24.30 7.58
C PRO A 172 24.45 25.00 6.33
N VAL A 173 25.34 25.70 5.62
CA VAL A 173 25.07 26.39 4.34
C VAL A 173 26.05 25.89 3.29
N SER A 174 25.53 25.52 2.12
CA SER A 174 26.25 25.09 0.93
C SER A 174 25.86 25.96 -0.28
N LEU A 175 26.51 25.71 -1.42
CA LEU A 175 26.18 26.36 -2.71
C LEU A 175 24.78 25.98 -3.25
N PHE A 176 24.13 24.98 -2.63
CA PHE A 176 22.85 24.40 -3.06
C PHE A 176 21.76 24.54 -1.98
N THR A 177 22.07 25.19 -0.85
CA THR A 177 21.12 25.34 0.26
C THR A 177 19.97 26.27 -0.12
N ALA A 178 18.74 25.81 0.06
CA ALA A 178 17.55 26.62 -0.16
C ALA A 178 17.50 27.83 0.79
N PRO A 179 17.03 29.01 0.35
CA PRO A 179 17.12 30.24 1.14
C PRO A 179 16.42 30.18 2.49
N GLU A 180 15.28 29.49 2.58
CA GLU A 180 14.52 29.30 3.82
C GLU A 180 15.34 28.61 4.92
N LEU A 181 16.28 27.74 4.54
CA LEU A 181 17.12 26.97 5.47
C LEU A 181 18.27 27.78 6.09
N VAL A 182 18.55 28.98 5.56
CA VAL A 182 19.58 29.88 6.12
C VAL A 182 19.11 30.49 7.44
N ASP A 183 17.84 30.92 7.46
CA ASP A 183 17.20 31.53 8.63
C ASP A 183 16.59 30.47 9.55
N GLU A 184 15.93 29.45 8.97
CA GLU A 184 15.25 28.37 9.67
C GLU A 184 15.76 26.99 9.22
N PRO A 185 16.90 26.50 9.77
CA PRO A 185 17.56 25.27 9.31
C PRO A 185 16.74 23.99 9.40
N THR A 186 15.67 23.99 10.20
CA THR A 186 14.74 22.88 10.42
C THR A 186 13.49 22.94 9.53
N ALA A 187 13.29 24.01 8.76
CA ALA A 187 12.11 24.21 7.91
C ALA A 187 12.26 23.49 6.55
N VAL A 188 12.57 22.20 6.59
CA VAL A 188 12.69 21.36 5.39
C VAL A 188 11.30 20.93 4.94
N THR A 189 11.02 21.08 3.64
CA THR A 189 9.75 20.72 2.99
C THR A 189 10.02 20.22 1.57
N ASP A 190 9.03 19.68 0.87
CA ASP A 190 9.17 19.29 -0.55
C ASP A 190 9.63 20.45 -1.43
N GLN A 191 9.23 21.67 -1.07
CA GLN A 191 9.66 22.88 -1.78
C GLN A 191 11.16 23.14 -1.63
N THR A 192 11.76 22.73 -0.52
CA THR A 192 13.22 22.75 -0.33
C THR A 192 13.90 21.81 -1.33
N ASP A 193 13.32 20.65 -1.59
CA ASP A 193 13.84 19.68 -2.56
C ASP A 193 13.62 20.14 -4.02
N VAL A 194 12.52 20.82 -4.33
CA VAL A 194 12.32 21.48 -5.65
C VAL A 194 13.45 22.48 -5.92
N TYR A 195 13.83 23.29 -4.92
CA TYR A 195 14.95 24.22 -5.06
C TYR A 195 16.28 23.48 -5.27
N GLY A 196 16.56 22.46 -4.44
CA GLY A 196 17.76 21.63 -4.55
C GLY A 196 17.88 20.98 -5.93
N LEU A 197 16.80 20.39 -6.42
CA LEU A 197 16.68 19.79 -7.75
C LEU A 197 16.93 20.80 -8.87
N GLY A 198 16.38 22.02 -8.77
CA GLY A 198 16.67 23.11 -9.69
C GLY A 198 18.15 23.50 -9.70
N ALA A 199 18.79 23.58 -8.53
CA ALA A 199 20.21 23.92 -8.39
C ALA A 199 21.15 22.82 -8.90
N ILE A 200 20.79 21.56 -8.67
CA ILE A 200 21.48 20.38 -9.23
C ILE A 200 21.37 20.35 -10.74
N THR A 201 20.17 20.56 -11.27
CA THR A 201 19.92 20.56 -12.72
C THR A 201 20.72 21.66 -13.41
N TYR A 202 20.76 22.86 -12.81
CA TYR A 202 21.61 23.95 -13.26
C TYR A 202 23.09 23.55 -13.30
N TYR A 203 23.58 22.91 -12.22
CA TYR A 203 24.97 22.46 -12.13
C TYR A 203 25.29 21.35 -13.16
N ALA A 204 24.41 20.36 -13.32
CA ALA A 204 24.59 19.26 -14.26
C ALA A 204 24.75 19.78 -15.70
N LEU A 205 23.92 20.76 -16.08
CA LEU A 205 23.93 21.37 -17.41
C LEU A 205 25.13 22.30 -17.64
N THR A 206 25.46 23.15 -16.67
CA THR A 206 26.39 24.27 -16.90
C THR A 206 27.81 24.03 -16.37
N GLY A 207 27.97 23.12 -15.41
CA GLY A 207 29.21 22.88 -14.67
C GLY A 207 29.56 23.92 -13.62
N GLU A 208 28.70 24.91 -13.42
CA GLU A 208 28.84 25.93 -12.38
C GLU A 208 27.61 25.91 -11.45
N PRO A 209 27.77 26.13 -10.14
CA PRO A 209 26.62 26.29 -9.25
C PRO A 209 25.88 27.60 -9.56
N PRO A 210 24.56 27.69 -9.27
CA PRO A 210 23.77 28.89 -9.58
C PRO A 210 24.15 30.12 -8.73
N PHE A 211 24.73 29.91 -7.54
CA PHE A 211 25.08 30.97 -6.59
C PHE A 211 26.41 30.70 -5.90
N THR A 212 27.03 31.77 -5.37
CA THR A 212 28.12 31.68 -4.39
C THR A 212 27.58 31.58 -2.95
N ILE A 213 28.40 31.09 -2.01
CA ILE A 213 28.00 31.01 -0.58
C ILE A 213 27.51 32.36 -0.04
N ALA A 214 28.20 33.46 -0.39
CA ALA A 214 27.84 34.79 0.06
C ALA A 214 26.48 35.28 -0.49
N GLU A 215 26.06 34.76 -1.64
CA GLU A 215 24.74 35.05 -2.23
C GLU A 215 23.66 34.19 -1.58
N VAL A 216 23.93 32.92 -1.31
CA VAL A 216 23.02 32.03 -0.55
C VAL A 216 22.74 32.61 0.84
N GLU A 217 23.79 33.02 1.57
CA GLU A 217 23.66 33.65 2.89
C GLU A 217 22.88 34.98 2.88
N ALA A 218 22.79 35.64 1.72
CA ALA A 218 22.10 36.92 1.56
C ALA A 218 20.63 36.79 1.14
N GLY A 219 20.15 35.57 0.85
CA GLY A 219 18.82 35.31 0.30
C GLY A 219 18.76 35.58 -1.20
N PRO A 220 19.18 34.63 -2.06
CA PRO A 220 19.38 34.86 -3.49
C PRO A 220 18.06 35.07 -4.25
N GLY A 221 18.04 36.02 -5.18
CA GLY A 221 16.91 36.23 -6.11
C GLY A 221 17.19 35.64 -7.50
N PRO A 222 16.16 35.25 -8.27
CA PRO A 222 16.34 34.58 -9.57
C PRO A 222 17.02 35.50 -10.60
N GLU A 223 16.91 36.83 -10.45
CA GLU A 223 17.58 37.81 -11.31
C GLU A 223 19.12 37.79 -11.22
N GLN A 224 19.68 37.07 -10.24
CA GLN A 224 21.12 36.92 -10.03
C GLN A 224 21.69 35.67 -10.72
N VAL A 225 20.83 34.73 -11.14
CA VAL A 225 21.24 33.51 -11.86
C VAL A 225 21.44 33.84 -13.32
N THR A 226 22.56 33.39 -13.90
CA THR A 226 22.77 33.48 -15.35
C THR A 226 21.93 32.39 -16.02
N PRO A 227 21.02 32.70 -16.96
CA PRO A 227 20.19 31.65 -17.57
C PRO A 227 21.04 30.52 -18.20
N PRO A 228 20.73 29.23 -17.96
CA PRO A 228 21.50 28.10 -18.48
C PRO A 228 21.81 28.18 -19.98
N SER A 229 20.85 28.60 -20.81
CA SER A 229 21.01 28.76 -22.26
C SER A 229 22.06 29.82 -22.66
N THR A 230 22.44 30.71 -21.74
CA THR A 230 23.52 31.68 -21.96
C THR A 230 24.90 31.03 -21.81
N LEU A 231 25.02 30.02 -20.95
CA LEU A 231 26.26 29.27 -20.71
C LEU A 231 26.38 28.08 -21.67
N VAL A 232 25.24 27.46 -22.03
CA VAL A 232 25.14 26.33 -22.95
C VAL A 232 24.16 26.70 -24.08
N PRO A 233 24.66 27.34 -25.17
CA PRO A 233 23.81 27.87 -26.24
C PRO A 233 22.95 26.84 -27.00
N GLU A 234 23.26 25.56 -26.85
CA GLU A 234 22.48 24.45 -27.41
C GLU A 234 21.15 24.19 -26.68
N LEU A 235 20.97 24.72 -25.45
CA LEU A 235 19.75 24.52 -24.67
C LEU A 235 18.56 25.34 -25.22
N PRO A 236 17.34 24.76 -25.26
CA PRO A 236 16.13 25.53 -25.50
C PRO A 236 15.93 26.61 -24.43
N SER A 237 15.50 27.81 -24.82
CA SER A 237 15.26 28.89 -23.85
C SER A 237 14.14 28.57 -22.85
N ALA A 238 13.25 27.62 -23.16
CA ALA A 238 12.21 27.16 -22.24
C ALA A 238 12.79 26.47 -20.98
N VAL A 239 14.00 25.88 -21.10
CA VAL A 239 14.71 25.26 -19.97
C VAL A 239 15.09 26.31 -18.92
N ASP A 240 15.39 27.53 -19.35
CA ASP A 240 15.72 28.62 -18.43
C ASP A 240 14.55 28.92 -17.49
N ASP A 241 13.32 28.99 -18.02
CA ASP A 241 12.13 29.35 -17.25
C ASP A 241 11.83 28.32 -16.15
N VAL A 242 11.98 27.03 -16.46
CA VAL A 242 11.76 25.93 -15.51
C VAL A 242 12.78 25.98 -14.36
N ILE A 243 14.07 26.09 -14.69
CA ILE A 243 15.14 26.12 -13.68
C ILE A 243 15.07 27.39 -12.83
N LEU A 244 14.81 28.54 -13.44
CA LEU A 244 14.69 29.81 -12.70
C LEU A 244 13.46 29.83 -11.79
N THR A 245 12.38 29.14 -12.16
CA THR A 245 11.19 28.96 -11.30
C THR A 245 11.53 28.13 -10.08
N ALA A 246 12.23 27.01 -10.25
CA ALA A 246 12.68 26.17 -9.14
C ALA A 246 13.62 26.91 -8.17
N LEU A 247 14.47 27.79 -8.71
CA LEU A 247 15.42 28.63 -7.94
C LEU A 247 14.79 29.88 -7.31
N ALA A 248 13.45 29.99 -7.29
CA ALA A 248 12.78 31.12 -6.65
C ALA A 248 13.04 31.15 -5.13
N PRO A 249 13.30 32.34 -4.53
CA PRO A 249 13.60 32.47 -3.10
C PRO A 249 12.43 32.09 -2.20
N THR A 250 11.20 32.33 -2.67
CA THR A 250 9.99 32.00 -1.93
C THR A 250 9.54 30.59 -2.34
N PRO A 251 9.37 29.65 -1.38
CA PRO A 251 8.88 28.30 -1.66
C PRO A 251 7.65 28.26 -2.57
N GLY A 252 6.56 28.95 -2.22
CA GLY A 252 5.31 28.94 -3.02
C GLY A 252 5.37 29.61 -4.41
N ALA A 253 6.54 30.07 -4.85
CA ALA A 253 6.74 30.56 -6.23
C ALA A 253 7.45 29.53 -7.14
N ARG A 254 7.84 28.37 -6.59
CA ARG A 254 8.45 27.26 -7.34
C ARG A 254 7.35 26.35 -7.90
N GLN A 255 7.76 25.30 -8.61
CA GLN A 255 6.86 24.19 -8.96
C GLN A 255 6.26 23.59 -7.69
N SER A 256 5.02 23.09 -7.78
CA SER A 256 4.28 22.54 -6.64
C SER A 256 4.93 21.29 -6.04
N SER A 257 5.70 20.54 -6.83
CA SER A 257 6.39 19.32 -6.39
C SER A 257 7.64 19.00 -7.25
N PRO A 258 8.53 18.10 -6.80
CA PRO A 258 9.62 17.58 -7.61
C PRO A 258 9.14 16.90 -8.92
N SER A 259 8.00 16.20 -8.87
CA SER A 259 7.37 15.58 -10.06
C SER A 259 6.95 16.62 -11.09
N GLN A 260 6.33 17.72 -10.65
CA GLN A 260 5.97 18.82 -11.54
C GLN A 260 7.21 19.45 -12.18
N PHE A 261 8.29 19.63 -11.41
CA PHE A 261 9.57 20.08 -11.97
C PHE A 261 10.08 19.12 -13.05
N GLY A 262 10.11 17.81 -12.79
CA GLY A 262 10.58 16.80 -13.75
C GLY A 262 9.77 16.81 -15.04
N THR A 263 8.45 16.96 -14.93
CA THR A 263 7.52 17.08 -16.07
C THR A 263 7.77 18.36 -16.87
N ASP A 264 7.77 19.51 -16.21
CA ASP A 264 8.02 20.82 -16.85
C ASP A 264 9.38 20.84 -17.54
N PHE A 265 10.40 20.30 -16.89
CA PHE A 265 11.76 20.22 -17.40
C PHE A 265 11.85 19.34 -18.65
N SER A 266 11.18 18.18 -18.63
CA SER A 266 11.13 17.29 -19.80
C SER A 266 10.40 17.93 -20.97
N LEU A 267 9.27 18.59 -20.72
CA LEU A 267 8.48 19.31 -21.74
C LEU A 267 9.17 20.56 -22.31
N ALA A 268 10.19 21.09 -21.64
CA ALA A 268 10.98 22.22 -22.13
C ALA A 268 11.85 21.86 -23.35
N PHE A 269 12.05 20.57 -23.63
CA PHE A 269 12.77 20.07 -24.79
C PHE A 269 11.81 19.76 -25.96
N PRO A 270 12.03 20.32 -27.17
CA PRO A 270 11.20 20.02 -28.33
C PRO A 270 11.25 18.55 -28.76
N ASP A 271 10.17 18.05 -29.36
CA ASP A 271 10.13 16.70 -29.96
C ASP A 271 11.34 16.44 -30.87
N GLY A 272 12.01 15.30 -30.63
CA GLY A 272 13.19 14.88 -31.39
C GLY A 272 14.47 15.66 -31.11
N PHE A 273 14.51 16.48 -30.05
CA PHE A 273 15.73 17.20 -29.64
C PHE A 273 16.90 16.25 -29.37
N PHE A 274 16.63 15.06 -28.83
CA PHE A 274 17.64 14.05 -28.51
C PHE A 274 17.92 13.04 -29.65
N ASP A 275 17.16 13.08 -30.76
CA ASP A 275 17.25 12.09 -31.85
C ASP A 275 18.53 12.22 -32.70
N SER A 276 19.24 13.34 -32.60
CA SER A 276 20.48 13.57 -33.34
C SER A 276 21.72 13.22 -32.51
N ARG A 277 21.91 11.94 -32.17
CA ARG A 277 23.23 11.45 -31.72
C ARG A 277 24.19 11.43 -32.92
N PRO A 278 25.32 12.16 -32.90
CA PRO A 278 26.38 11.90 -33.86
C PRO A 278 27.01 10.54 -33.52
N ASP A 279 27.00 9.60 -34.47
CA ASP A 279 27.74 8.33 -34.36
C ASP A 279 29.17 8.58 -33.84
N SER A 280 29.45 8.12 -32.63
CA SER A 280 30.76 8.19 -31.97
C SER A 280 31.76 7.18 -32.56
N ASN A 281 31.80 7.06 -33.89
CA ASN A 281 32.74 6.21 -34.60
C ASN A 281 33.27 6.85 -35.89
N GLN A 282 33.84 8.05 -35.79
CA GLN A 282 34.82 8.53 -36.76
C GLN A 282 36.08 9.03 -36.06
N THR A 283 37.05 8.13 -36.00
CA THR A 283 38.45 8.43 -35.71
C THR A 283 38.96 9.55 -36.63
N GLN A 284 39.18 10.75 -36.09
CA GLN A 284 39.96 11.77 -36.79
C GLN A 284 41.41 11.27 -36.95
N THR A 285 41.71 10.79 -38.14
CA THR A 285 43.09 10.61 -38.60
C THR A 285 43.67 11.98 -38.92
N ALA A 286 44.76 12.32 -38.24
CA ALA A 286 45.53 13.51 -38.50
C ALA A 286 46.03 13.54 -39.96
N SER A 287 45.63 14.56 -40.73
CA SER A 287 46.25 14.90 -42.00
C SER A 287 46.64 16.38 -42.00
N THR A 288 47.95 16.60 -42.04
CA THR A 288 48.65 17.86 -42.23
C THR A 288 48.17 18.65 -43.46
N GLY A 289 47.94 19.96 -43.30
CA GLY A 289 47.78 20.89 -44.43
C GLY A 289 47.53 22.34 -44.01
N GLN A 290 48.53 23.20 -44.21
CA GLN A 290 48.51 24.65 -43.99
C GLN A 290 47.57 25.44 -44.95
N PRO A 291 47.32 26.74 -44.68
CA PRO A 291 46.04 27.43 -44.97
C PRO A 291 46.06 28.34 -46.20
N ALA A 292 44.88 28.81 -46.64
CA ALA A 292 44.60 30.21 -47.03
C ALA A 292 43.25 30.40 -47.77
N GLY A 293 42.62 31.56 -47.52
CA GLY A 293 41.71 32.26 -48.46
C GLY A 293 40.25 32.33 -47.97
N ASP A 294 39.81 33.41 -47.33
CA ASP A 294 39.11 34.56 -47.96
C ASP A 294 37.96 34.13 -48.89
N ASP A 295 36.70 34.41 -48.56
CA ASP A 295 36.05 35.71 -48.82
C ASP A 295 34.55 35.70 -48.43
N ARG A 296 34.20 36.67 -47.57
CA ARG A 296 33.02 37.57 -47.57
C ARG A 296 31.61 37.13 -48.03
N SER A 297 30.69 37.52 -47.14
CA SER A 297 29.42 38.25 -47.40
C SER A 297 28.21 37.43 -47.83
N ALA A 298 26.97 37.84 -47.56
CA ALA A 298 26.34 38.68 -46.54
C ALA A 298 24.83 38.60 -46.83
N ALA A 299 24.05 38.88 -45.79
CA ALA A 299 22.76 39.59 -45.84
C ALA A 299 21.47 38.81 -46.22
N ASN A 300 20.65 38.69 -45.18
CA ASN A 300 19.28 39.21 -45.03
C ASN A 300 18.18 38.75 -45.99
N GLY A 301 17.06 38.34 -45.37
CA GLY A 301 15.74 38.73 -45.85
C GLY A 301 14.62 37.72 -45.58
N GLN A 302 14.09 37.73 -44.35
CA GLN A 302 12.72 37.31 -44.03
C GLN A 302 11.66 38.12 -44.82
N PRO A 303 10.33 37.84 -44.71
CA PRO A 303 9.60 36.57 -44.70
C PRO A 303 8.28 36.70 -45.53
N VAL A 304 7.27 35.85 -45.22
CA VAL A 304 5.81 35.99 -45.44
C VAL A 304 5.19 34.98 -46.42
N GLY A 305 4.26 34.16 -45.89
CA GLY A 305 2.90 34.13 -46.47
C GLY A 305 2.34 32.80 -46.93
N ASN A 306 1.73 32.08 -45.98
CA ASN A 306 0.40 31.45 -46.01
C ASN A 306 -0.09 30.50 -47.14
N SER A 307 -0.80 29.49 -46.62
CA SER A 307 -2.02 28.84 -47.11
C SER A 307 -1.91 27.65 -48.09
N SER A 308 -2.17 26.47 -47.51
CA SER A 308 -3.36 25.62 -47.71
C SER A 308 -3.43 24.56 -48.83
N THR A 309 -3.99 23.42 -48.41
CA THR A 309 -4.86 22.45 -49.11
C THR A 309 -4.30 21.13 -49.70
N HIS A 310 -4.96 20.05 -49.23
CA HIS A 310 -5.34 18.78 -49.89
C HIS A 310 -4.31 17.65 -50.15
N LYS A 311 -4.36 16.62 -49.28
CA LYS A 311 -4.86 15.22 -49.49
C LYS A 311 -4.97 14.68 -50.95
N PRO A 312 -5.08 13.35 -51.16
CA PRO A 312 -4.10 12.25 -51.07
C PRO A 312 -4.02 11.41 -52.39
N SER A 313 -3.06 10.48 -52.53
CA SER A 313 -3.19 9.31 -53.44
C SER A 313 -2.07 8.28 -53.18
N SER A 314 -2.40 7.09 -52.64
CA SER A 314 -2.52 5.80 -53.34
C SER A 314 -1.20 5.11 -53.73
N GLY A 315 -1.01 3.87 -53.25
CA GLY A 315 0.15 2.96 -53.47
C GLY A 315 0.30 2.44 -54.92
N PRO A 316 0.65 1.16 -55.20
CA PRO A 316 0.92 0.01 -54.31
C PRO A 316 2.11 -0.91 -54.78
N GLN A 317 2.16 -2.13 -54.21
CA GLN A 317 2.79 -3.38 -54.72
C GLN A 317 4.32 -3.51 -54.55
N SER A 318 4.93 -4.65 -54.25
CA SER A 318 4.57 -6.08 -54.06
C SER A 318 5.91 -6.77 -53.73
N GLY A 319 6.02 -7.67 -52.75
CA GLY A 319 5.88 -9.12 -52.94
C GLY A 319 7.24 -9.83 -52.98
N GLY A 320 7.38 -10.96 -52.27
CA GLY A 320 8.55 -11.85 -52.45
C GLY A 320 8.88 -12.76 -51.28
N ASP A 321 8.03 -13.77 -51.10
CA ASP A 321 8.20 -15.05 -50.40
C ASP A 321 9.57 -15.76 -50.58
N SER A 322 10.05 -16.43 -49.51
CA SER A 322 10.36 -17.88 -49.46
C SER A 322 11.70 -18.33 -48.84
N THR A 323 11.53 -19.24 -47.86
CA THR A 323 12.28 -20.50 -47.57
C THR A 323 13.63 -20.48 -46.82
N ASP A 324 13.54 -20.93 -45.56
CA ASP A 324 14.06 -22.21 -45.02
C ASP A 324 15.52 -22.62 -45.35
N ARG A 325 16.38 -22.62 -44.31
CA ARG A 325 17.18 -23.81 -43.92
C ARG A 325 18.16 -23.57 -42.75
N THR A 326 17.97 -24.40 -41.71
CA THR A 326 18.98 -25.14 -40.91
C THR A 326 20.10 -24.40 -40.18
N ASP A 327 20.04 -24.51 -38.85
CA ASP A 327 21.12 -24.43 -37.86
C ASP A 327 22.14 -25.60 -38.03
N PRO A 328 23.42 -25.50 -37.58
CA PRO A 328 23.73 -25.76 -36.16
C PRO A 328 24.87 -24.91 -35.55
N GLY A 329 24.62 -24.37 -34.36
CA GLY A 329 25.39 -24.64 -33.13
C GLY A 329 26.75 -23.96 -32.93
N SER A 330 26.83 -23.12 -31.89
CA SER A 330 27.96 -23.10 -30.94
C SER A 330 27.59 -22.35 -29.66
N ASP A 331 27.69 -23.06 -28.55
CA ASP A 331 27.68 -22.58 -27.16
C ASP A 331 28.59 -21.36 -26.93
N SER A 332 28.04 -20.34 -26.28
CA SER A 332 28.76 -19.58 -25.25
C SER A 332 27.75 -18.84 -24.37
N SER A 333 27.47 -19.46 -23.22
CA SER A 333 26.75 -18.90 -22.09
C SER A 333 27.47 -17.65 -21.53
N PHE A 334 26.76 -16.53 -21.50
CA PHE A 334 26.99 -15.43 -20.56
C PHE A 334 25.71 -15.25 -19.74
N PRO A 335 25.78 -15.04 -18.42
CA PRO A 335 24.59 -14.81 -17.61
C PRO A 335 24.07 -13.41 -17.94
N LEU A 336 22.88 -13.34 -18.52
CA LEU A 336 22.12 -12.09 -18.55
C LEU A 336 21.59 -11.87 -17.13
N SER A 337 21.88 -10.68 -16.60
CA SER A 337 21.29 -10.14 -15.39
C SER A 337 19.77 -10.22 -15.49
N ARG A 338 19.15 -10.92 -14.54
CA ARG A 338 17.70 -10.89 -14.35
C ARG A 338 17.32 -9.44 -14.02
N ARG A 339 16.58 -8.80 -14.93
CA ARG A 339 15.81 -7.60 -14.64
C ARG A 339 14.60 -8.06 -13.83
N SER A 340 14.51 -7.60 -12.60
CA SER A 340 13.33 -7.77 -11.75
C SER A 340 12.19 -6.98 -12.40
N VAL A 341 11.10 -7.67 -12.71
CA VAL A 341 9.81 -7.07 -13.03
C VAL A 341 9.19 -6.77 -11.66
N LEU A 342 9.15 -5.49 -11.28
CA LEU A 342 8.38 -5.05 -10.10
C LEU A 342 6.92 -4.93 -10.54
N GLY A 343 6.10 -5.91 -10.16
CA GLY A 343 4.64 -5.80 -10.18
C GLY A 343 4.17 -5.16 -8.87
N PHE A 344 3.37 -4.10 -8.98
CA PHE A 344 2.69 -3.47 -7.83
C PHE A 344 1.46 -4.31 -7.47
N LEU A 345 1.44 -4.88 -6.27
CA LEU A 345 0.34 -5.66 -5.70
C LEU A 345 -0.41 -4.80 -4.67
N GLY A 346 -1.69 -4.51 -4.95
CA GLY A 346 -2.54 -3.65 -4.13
C GLY A 346 -3.30 -4.47 -3.12
N LEU A 347 -3.14 -4.08 -1.86
CA LEU A 347 -3.80 -4.65 -0.70
C LEU A 347 -4.18 -3.52 0.21
N ALA A 348 -5.45 -3.43 0.55
CA ALA A 348 -5.84 -2.89 1.84
C ALA A 348 -5.40 -3.88 2.95
N GLY A 349 -4.11 -4.21 3.04
CA GLY A 349 -3.58 -5.33 3.83
C GLY A 349 -3.97 -6.75 3.34
N GLY A 350 -3.02 -7.53 2.80
CA GLY A 350 -3.05 -9.01 2.66
C GLY A 350 -3.32 -9.67 1.28
N GLY A 351 -2.28 -10.18 0.59
CA GLY A 351 -2.32 -10.77 -0.76
C GLY A 351 -1.09 -11.60 -1.13
N SER A 352 -1.38 -12.77 -1.70
CA SER A 352 -0.47 -13.83 -2.19
C SER A 352 -0.12 -13.70 -3.65
N VAL A 353 0.85 -14.53 -4.04
CA VAL A 353 1.14 -14.97 -5.40
C VAL A 353 1.09 -16.51 -5.49
N VAL A 354 0.81 -17.03 -6.68
CA VAL A 354 0.69 -18.45 -7.02
C VAL A 354 1.92 -18.98 -7.77
N ALA A 355 2.28 -20.26 -7.54
CA ALA A 355 3.26 -21.01 -8.32
C ALA A 355 2.66 -22.29 -8.96
N THR A 356 2.81 -22.42 -10.28
CA THR A 356 2.37 -23.58 -11.08
C THR A 356 3.32 -24.78 -10.99
N GLN A 357 2.80 -26.01 -10.78
CA GLN A 357 3.58 -27.25 -10.95
C GLN A 357 2.96 -28.30 -11.89
N LEU A 358 3.88 -28.99 -12.58
CA LEU A 358 3.70 -29.97 -13.65
C LEU A 358 3.18 -31.33 -13.16
N LEU A 359 2.18 -31.84 -13.87
CA LEU A 359 1.56 -33.17 -13.70
C LEU A 359 2.53 -34.35 -13.88
N GLY A 360 2.40 -35.33 -12.98
CA GLY A 360 2.93 -36.69 -13.12
C GLY A 360 1.92 -37.74 -12.64
N ASP A 361 1.39 -38.52 -13.58
CA ASP A 361 0.43 -39.63 -13.40
C ASP A 361 0.86 -40.67 -12.34
N SER A 362 -0.11 -41.16 -11.53
CA SER A 362 -0.31 -42.61 -11.34
C SER A 362 -1.64 -43.00 -10.69
N ASP A 363 -2.48 -43.67 -11.48
CA ASP A 363 -3.34 -44.84 -11.22
C ASP A 363 -3.92 -45.12 -9.81
N SER A 364 -5.23 -44.88 -9.72
CA SER A 364 -6.32 -45.81 -9.36
C SER A 364 -6.13 -46.89 -8.28
N SER A 365 -7.06 -46.90 -7.31
CA SER A 365 -8.13 -47.93 -7.12
C SER A 365 -8.36 -48.30 -5.65
N GLY A 366 -9.60 -48.17 -5.17
CA GLY A 366 -9.98 -48.65 -3.84
C GLY A 366 -11.38 -48.24 -3.35
N GLU A 367 -12.41 -48.61 -4.10
CA GLU A 367 -13.84 -48.53 -3.71
C GLU A 367 -14.22 -49.50 -2.54
N PRO A 368 -15.44 -49.45 -1.96
CA PRO A 368 -15.67 -49.10 -0.56
C PRO A 368 -16.49 -50.16 0.23
N THR A 369 -16.80 -49.89 1.50
CA THR A 369 -17.91 -50.54 2.25
C THR A 369 -18.48 -49.51 3.24
N ASP A 370 -19.65 -48.92 3.00
CA ASP A 370 -21.03 -49.41 3.24
C ASP A 370 -21.39 -49.54 4.74
N GLY A 371 -22.41 -48.78 5.16
CA GLY A 371 -22.80 -48.65 6.56
C GLY A 371 -24.00 -47.75 6.84
N SER A 372 -25.09 -47.96 6.10
CA SER A 372 -26.46 -47.43 6.26
C SER A 372 -27.04 -47.27 7.69
N GLY A 373 -27.96 -46.32 7.87
CA GLY A 373 -29.04 -46.37 8.88
C GLY A 373 -29.50 -45.00 9.41
N ASP A 374 -30.24 -44.17 8.66
CA ASP A 374 -31.71 -44.11 8.51
C ASP A 374 -32.54 -43.57 9.72
N GLU A 375 -33.43 -42.63 9.36
CA GLU A 375 -34.71 -42.22 9.99
C GLU A 375 -34.79 -41.19 11.16
N SER A 376 -35.03 -39.93 10.75
CA SER A 376 -36.28 -39.14 10.95
C SER A 376 -36.87 -38.88 12.37
N GLY A 377 -37.25 -37.62 12.64
CA GLY A 377 -38.23 -37.34 13.70
C GLY A 377 -38.39 -35.89 14.20
N ASN A 378 -39.04 -35.06 13.40
CA ASN A 378 -39.58 -33.73 13.65
C ASN A 378 -40.22 -33.45 15.05
N GLY A 379 -39.90 -32.29 15.65
CA GLY A 379 -40.91 -31.34 16.18
C GLY A 379 -41.02 -31.14 17.70
N GLY A 380 -40.92 -29.88 18.16
CA GLY A 380 -41.68 -29.41 19.32
C GLY A 380 -41.00 -28.39 20.24
N PHE A 381 -41.34 -27.10 20.07
CA PHE A 381 -41.21 -26.03 21.06
C PHE A 381 -41.75 -26.41 22.45
N ALA A 382 -40.99 -26.13 23.53
CA ALA A 382 -41.50 -25.55 24.78
C ALA A 382 -40.42 -25.29 25.86
N THR A 383 -40.41 -24.04 26.34
CA THR A 383 -40.21 -23.58 27.73
C THR A 383 -38.82 -23.65 28.39
N SER A 384 -38.34 -22.47 28.79
CA SER A 384 -37.24 -22.22 29.76
C SER A 384 -37.40 -22.94 31.09
N PRO A 385 -36.28 -23.20 31.79
CA PRO A 385 -36.23 -23.17 33.24
C PRO A 385 -35.19 -22.17 33.79
N ASP A 386 -35.49 -21.70 35.01
CA ASP A 386 -34.75 -20.77 35.88
C ASP A 386 -33.26 -21.13 36.15
N PRO A 387 -32.44 -20.16 36.56
CA PRO A 387 -31.01 -20.31 36.84
C PRO A 387 -30.78 -20.66 38.32
N GLU A 388 -30.15 -21.80 38.61
CA GLU A 388 -29.41 -22.02 39.86
C GLU A 388 -28.62 -23.34 39.77
N THR A 389 -27.46 -23.29 39.12
CA THR A 389 -26.37 -24.26 39.37
C THR A 389 -25.08 -23.48 39.55
N THR A 390 -24.70 -23.30 40.80
CA THR A 390 -23.38 -22.83 41.20
C THR A 390 -22.32 -23.79 40.65
N ALA A 391 -21.38 -23.25 39.88
CA ALA A 391 -20.17 -23.95 39.47
C ALA A 391 -19.40 -24.46 40.72
N PRO A 392 -18.75 -25.63 40.67
CA PRO A 392 -17.91 -26.08 41.76
C PRO A 392 -16.69 -25.14 41.87
N PRO A 393 -16.15 -24.90 43.07
CA PRO A 393 -14.93 -24.11 43.22
C PRO A 393 -13.78 -24.83 42.50
N ARG A 394 -13.00 -24.10 41.68
CA ARG A 394 -11.76 -24.57 41.08
C ARG A 394 -10.86 -25.14 42.19
N GLU A 395 -10.51 -26.43 42.09
CA GLU A 395 -9.49 -27.01 42.96
C GLU A 395 -8.14 -26.38 42.62
N THR A 396 -7.46 -25.85 43.63
CA THR A 396 -6.09 -25.34 43.50
C THR A 396 -5.16 -26.54 43.26
N PRO A 397 -4.24 -26.50 42.27
CA PRO A 397 -3.33 -27.61 42.04
C PRO A 397 -2.42 -27.81 43.26
N THR A 398 -2.10 -29.06 43.58
CA THR A 398 -1.13 -29.38 44.62
C THR A 398 0.30 -29.07 44.15
N PRO A 399 1.22 -28.58 45.00
CA PRO A 399 2.53 -28.02 44.60
C PRO A 399 3.58 -29.01 44.07
N ASP A 400 3.21 -30.24 43.72
CA ASP A 400 4.15 -31.33 43.38
C ASP A 400 3.82 -32.04 42.04
N GLU A 401 2.90 -31.52 41.22
CA GLU A 401 2.83 -31.92 39.80
C GLU A 401 3.76 -30.99 38.99
N PRO A 402 4.66 -31.53 38.15
CA PRO A 402 5.37 -30.67 37.19
C PRO A 402 4.30 -29.95 36.36
N SER A 403 4.43 -28.62 36.19
CA SER A 403 3.61 -27.89 35.22
C SER A 403 3.66 -28.68 33.91
N ALA A 404 2.49 -28.98 33.35
CA ALA A 404 2.46 -29.62 32.05
C ALA A 404 3.18 -28.65 31.09
N GLU A 405 4.28 -29.11 30.51
CA GLU A 405 5.05 -28.36 29.51
C GLU A 405 4.06 -27.86 28.44
N LEU A 406 4.06 -26.56 28.17
CA LEU A 406 3.16 -25.97 27.18
C LEU A 406 3.48 -26.57 25.81
N ASP A 407 2.56 -27.36 25.27
CA ASP A 407 2.73 -27.98 23.95
C ASP A 407 1.99 -27.13 22.90
N PRO A 408 2.72 -26.29 22.12
CA PRO A 408 2.09 -25.41 21.14
C PRO A 408 1.42 -26.17 19.98
N SER A 409 1.81 -27.43 19.73
CA SER A 409 1.27 -28.23 18.62
C SER A 409 -0.23 -28.50 18.74
N ILE A 410 -0.77 -28.51 19.96
CA ILE A 410 -2.20 -28.69 20.22
C ILE A 410 -3.03 -27.60 19.52
N TYR A 411 -2.51 -26.37 19.43
CA TYR A 411 -3.22 -25.24 18.85
C TYR A 411 -3.05 -25.18 17.34
N ALA A 412 -1.81 -25.36 16.85
CA ALA A 412 -1.54 -25.41 15.42
C ALA A 412 -2.29 -26.57 14.75
N ASP A 413 -2.23 -27.77 15.31
CA ASP A 413 -2.94 -28.94 14.75
C ASP A 413 -4.46 -28.72 14.72
N LYS A 414 -5.02 -28.09 15.76
CA LYS A 414 -6.45 -27.74 15.81
C LYS A 414 -6.84 -26.76 14.70
N ALA A 415 -6.05 -25.71 14.48
CA ALA A 415 -6.31 -24.75 13.41
C ALA A 415 -6.19 -25.40 12.03
N GLN A 416 -5.21 -26.28 11.83
CA GLN A 416 -5.03 -27.02 10.58
C GLN A 416 -6.19 -27.99 10.30
N GLU A 417 -6.60 -28.79 11.29
CA GLU A 417 -7.74 -29.72 11.16
C GLU A 417 -9.04 -28.95 10.86
N ALA A 418 -9.26 -27.82 11.54
CA ALA A 418 -10.42 -26.99 11.29
C ALA A 418 -10.44 -26.39 9.87
N TRP A 419 -9.29 -25.96 9.35
CA TRP A 419 -9.19 -25.46 7.98
C TRP A 419 -9.45 -26.56 6.93
N GLU A 420 -8.95 -27.77 7.16
CA GLU A 420 -9.25 -28.95 6.31
C GLU A 420 -10.77 -29.22 6.29
N VAL A 421 -11.47 -29.06 7.42
CA VAL A 421 -12.94 -29.17 7.47
C VAL A 421 -13.65 -28.08 6.66
N ILE A 422 -13.20 -26.83 6.75
CA ILE A 422 -13.79 -25.69 6.03
C ILE A 422 -13.70 -25.91 4.51
N THR A 423 -12.55 -26.40 4.05
CA THR A 423 -12.27 -26.61 2.62
C THR A 423 -12.94 -27.87 2.06
N GLU A 424 -13.04 -28.96 2.82
CA GLU A 424 -13.62 -30.23 2.35
C GLU A 424 -15.16 -30.26 2.32
N TYR A 425 -15.84 -29.56 3.24
CA TYR A 425 -17.27 -29.77 3.52
C TYR A 425 -18.21 -28.60 3.17
N SER A 426 -17.71 -27.59 2.44
CA SER A 426 -18.27 -26.23 2.29
C SER A 426 -19.80 -26.10 2.25
N ASP A 427 -20.55 -27.01 1.61
CA ASP A 427 -22.02 -26.95 1.54
C ASP A 427 -22.80 -28.10 2.20
N SER A 428 -22.14 -29.20 2.58
CA SER A 428 -22.85 -30.44 2.97
C SER A 428 -23.24 -30.52 4.45
N ASP A 429 -22.50 -29.83 5.33
CA ASP A 429 -22.81 -29.71 6.77
C ASP A 429 -22.41 -28.33 7.32
N ALA A 430 -23.26 -27.33 7.06
CA ALA A 430 -23.03 -25.96 7.52
C ALA A 430 -22.85 -25.82 9.05
N SER A 431 -23.28 -26.79 9.86
CA SER A 431 -23.03 -26.76 11.31
C SER A 431 -21.61 -27.14 11.68
N LEU A 432 -21.04 -28.10 10.96
CA LEU A 432 -19.66 -28.52 11.12
C LEU A 432 -18.69 -27.39 10.70
N VAL A 433 -18.92 -26.76 9.54
CA VAL A 433 -18.11 -25.64 9.05
C VAL A 433 -18.13 -24.45 10.02
N ARG A 434 -19.30 -24.10 10.57
CA ARG A 434 -19.39 -23.06 11.60
C ARG A 434 -18.59 -23.39 12.85
N GLN A 435 -18.59 -24.65 13.29
CA GLN A 435 -17.79 -25.06 14.45
C GLN A 435 -16.29 -24.99 14.14
N ALA A 436 -15.87 -25.38 12.93
CA ALA A 436 -14.47 -25.27 12.52
C ALA A 436 -13.95 -23.82 12.55
N HIS A 437 -14.77 -22.83 12.16
CA HIS A 437 -14.39 -21.42 12.33
C HIS A 437 -14.21 -21.03 13.81
N VAL A 438 -15.06 -21.53 14.71
CA VAL A 438 -14.89 -21.33 16.16
C VAL A 438 -13.61 -22.02 16.65
N ASP A 439 -13.31 -23.21 16.14
CA ASP A 439 -12.12 -23.97 16.53
C ASP A 439 -10.82 -23.23 16.14
N ILE A 440 -10.79 -22.53 14.99
CA ILE A 440 -9.70 -21.62 14.59
C ILE A 440 -9.56 -20.46 15.58
N GLU A 441 -10.65 -19.75 15.89
CA GLU A 441 -10.63 -18.62 16.84
C GLU A 441 -10.15 -19.05 18.23
N GLU A 442 -10.59 -20.23 18.71
CA GLU A 442 -10.11 -20.79 19.97
C GLU A 442 -8.62 -21.14 19.92
N ALA A 443 -8.13 -21.70 18.81
CA ALA A 443 -6.70 -21.98 18.62
C ALA A 443 -5.86 -20.70 18.59
N VAL A 444 -6.34 -19.65 17.91
CA VAL A 444 -5.69 -18.34 17.85
C VAL A 444 -5.62 -17.71 19.24
N ARG A 445 -6.75 -17.68 19.97
CA ARG A 445 -6.82 -17.19 21.36
C ARG A 445 -5.88 -17.97 22.28
N ASP A 446 -6.00 -19.29 22.32
CA ASP A 446 -5.30 -20.11 23.31
C ASP A 446 -3.79 -20.20 23.05
N SER A 447 -3.33 -20.01 21.80
CA SER A 447 -1.91 -19.93 21.45
C SER A 447 -1.30 -18.54 21.63
N ALA A 448 -2.14 -17.51 21.80
CA ALA A 448 -1.76 -16.10 21.76
C ALA A 448 -0.99 -15.73 20.47
N ILE A 449 -1.22 -16.44 19.36
CA ILE A 449 -0.49 -16.20 18.09
C ILE A 449 -0.88 -14.87 17.45
N VAL A 450 -2.11 -14.42 17.70
CA VAL A 450 -2.61 -13.09 17.38
C VAL A 450 -3.38 -12.55 18.59
N LEU A 451 -3.03 -11.33 19.00
CA LEU A 451 -3.67 -10.60 20.09
C LEU A 451 -4.48 -9.45 19.50
N ASN A 452 -5.78 -9.66 19.43
CA ASN A 452 -6.73 -8.64 19.02
C ASN A 452 -6.91 -7.63 20.15
N PHE A 453 -7.03 -6.35 19.81
CA PHE A 453 -7.23 -5.31 20.82
C PHE A 453 -8.40 -4.37 20.55
N MET A 454 -8.84 -4.21 19.30
CA MET A 454 -9.97 -3.36 18.98
C MET A 454 -10.69 -3.81 17.70
N HIS A 455 -12.02 -3.85 17.75
CA HIS A 455 -12.88 -3.81 16.57
C HIS A 455 -13.31 -2.36 16.32
N ASP A 456 -13.24 -1.91 15.08
CA ASP A 456 -13.51 -0.51 14.76
C ASP A 456 -15.00 -0.18 14.82
N VAL A 457 -15.27 1.04 15.27
CA VAL A 457 -16.57 1.69 15.13
C VAL A 457 -16.35 2.95 14.32
N ARG A 458 -17.07 3.08 13.20
CA ARG A 458 -17.02 4.26 12.36
C ARG A 458 -18.15 5.19 12.64
N GLU A 459 -17.81 6.43 13.01
CA GLU A 459 -18.81 7.47 13.19
C GLU A 459 -18.98 8.33 11.94
N ARG A 460 -20.18 8.89 11.83
CA ARG A 460 -20.55 9.90 10.85
C ARG A 460 -21.36 10.99 11.53
N PHE A 461 -21.01 12.22 11.21
CA PHE A 461 -21.71 13.43 11.65
C PHE A 461 -22.26 14.16 10.43
N TRP A 462 -23.48 14.71 10.52
CA TRP A 462 -24.04 15.51 9.44
C TRP A 462 -25.07 16.53 9.92
N TYR A 463 -25.17 17.64 9.21
CA TYR A 463 -26.11 18.72 9.55
C TYR A 463 -27.56 18.33 9.24
N ASP A 464 -28.51 18.89 10.00
CA ASP A 464 -29.96 18.61 9.90
C ASP A 464 -30.58 18.85 8.52
N HIS A 465 -29.93 19.63 7.66
CA HIS A 465 -30.44 19.85 6.31
C HIS A 465 -30.23 18.65 5.37
N VAL A 466 -29.41 17.67 5.77
CA VAL A 466 -29.07 16.49 4.97
C VAL A 466 -29.87 15.29 5.48
N ASP A 467 -30.71 14.72 4.63
CA ASP A 467 -31.35 13.42 4.85
C ASP A 467 -30.57 12.38 4.02
N VAL A 468 -29.81 11.53 4.70
CA VAL A 468 -28.90 10.56 4.08
C VAL A 468 -29.20 9.15 4.60
N PRO A 469 -29.29 8.14 3.73
CA PRO A 469 -29.39 6.75 4.16
C PRO A 469 -28.23 6.33 5.07
N LYS A 470 -28.50 5.43 6.01
CA LYS A 470 -27.47 4.87 6.89
C LYS A 470 -26.79 3.71 6.17
N TYR A 471 -25.47 3.70 6.18
CA TYR A 471 -24.68 2.59 5.65
C TYR A 471 -24.60 1.41 6.65
N GLY A 472 -24.09 0.29 6.16
CA GLY A 472 -23.86 -0.95 6.91
C GLY A 472 -22.40 -1.17 7.31
N THR A 473 -22.11 -2.35 7.83
CA THR A 473 -20.82 -2.69 8.47
C THR A 473 -19.62 -2.74 7.50
N LEU A 474 -19.86 -2.82 6.19
CA LEU A 474 -18.81 -2.75 5.16
C LEU A 474 -18.39 -1.31 4.82
N GLY A 475 -18.88 -0.34 5.59
CA GLY A 475 -18.40 1.05 5.52
C GLY A 475 -19.06 1.92 4.45
N PRO A 476 -18.71 3.21 4.42
CA PRO A 476 -19.36 4.21 3.58
C PRO A 476 -18.91 4.19 2.11
N SER A 477 -17.79 3.54 1.77
CA SER A 477 -17.31 3.40 0.38
C SER A 477 -18.27 2.62 -0.52
N HIS A 478 -19.14 1.81 0.07
CA HIS A 478 -20.22 1.08 -0.61
C HIS A 478 -21.51 1.91 -0.78
N GLN A 479 -21.58 3.10 -0.18
CA GLN A 479 -22.79 3.92 -0.21
C GLN A 479 -22.93 4.67 -1.53
N ARG A 480 -24.15 4.65 -2.09
CA ARG A 480 -24.52 5.53 -3.20
C ARG A 480 -25.42 6.65 -2.72
N HIS A 481 -25.16 7.86 -3.19
CA HIS A 481 -25.96 9.03 -2.82
C HIS A 481 -27.19 9.23 -3.73
N THR A 482 -27.82 8.13 -4.18
CA THR A 482 -29.06 8.20 -4.98
C THR A 482 -30.23 8.77 -4.18
N ASP A 483 -30.40 8.31 -2.94
CA ASP A 483 -31.54 8.69 -2.08
C ASP A 483 -31.17 9.78 -1.04
N THR A 484 -30.06 10.49 -1.25
CA THR A 484 -29.67 11.60 -0.37
C THR A 484 -30.44 12.86 -0.74
N GLN A 485 -31.06 13.54 0.24
CA GLN A 485 -31.85 14.74 0.03
C GLN A 485 -31.31 15.93 0.83
N LEU A 486 -31.39 17.12 0.24
CA LEU A 486 -31.01 18.39 0.87
C LEU A 486 -32.26 19.27 1.08
N THR A 487 -32.53 19.64 2.33
CA THR A 487 -33.78 20.30 2.73
C THR A 487 -33.67 21.82 2.89
N ASP A 488 -32.46 22.37 2.77
CA ASP A 488 -32.19 23.82 2.82
C ASP A 488 -32.36 24.51 1.45
N GLY A 489 -32.59 23.74 0.39
CA GLY A 489 -32.76 24.20 -0.99
C GLY A 489 -31.48 24.23 -1.81
N SER A 490 -30.36 23.75 -1.28
CA SER A 490 -29.19 23.37 -2.08
C SER A 490 -29.50 22.13 -2.94
N THR A 491 -28.73 21.94 -4.01
CA THR A 491 -28.85 20.78 -4.91
C THR A 491 -27.55 19.99 -5.02
N GLU A 492 -26.51 20.43 -4.32
CA GLU A 492 -25.17 19.86 -4.32
C GLU A 492 -24.79 19.40 -2.92
N LEU A 493 -24.41 18.14 -2.78
CA LEU A 493 -23.87 17.56 -1.55
C LEU A 493 -22.36 17.83 -1.46
N ASN A 494 -21.92 18.50 -0.41
CA ASN A 494 -20.52 18.86 -0.17
C ASN A 494 -19.88 17.91 0.83
N LEU A 495 -18.82 17.24 0.42
CA LEU A 495 -18.12 16.22 1.20
C LEU A 495 -16.61 16.54 1.26
N PHE A 496 -15.91 15.91 2.18
CA PHE A 496 -14.45 15.79 2.11
C PHE A 496 -14.06 14.48 1.43
N LEU A 497 -12.89 14.49 0.81
CA LEU A 497 -12.23 13.29 0.31
C LEU A 497 -10.75 13.35 0.70
N ASP A 498 -10.15 12.19 0.97
CA ASP A 498 -8.70 12.06 0.99
C ASP A 498 -8.13 12.23 -0.42
N TYR A 499 -6.79 12.19 -0.54
CA TYR A 499 -6.17 12.24 -1.85
C TYR A 499 -6.69 11.08 -2.71
N LEU A 500 -7.19 11.43 -3.88
CA LEU A 500 -7.75 10.49 -4.85
C LEU A 500 -6.62 10.02 -5.76
N ASP A 501 -6.33 8.71 -5.75
CA ASP A 501 -5.25 8.14 -6.56
C ASP A 501 -5.70 7.84 -7.99
N SER A 502 -6.84 7.17 -8.14
CA SER A 502 -7.39 6.77 -9.45
C SER A 502 -8.91 6.68 -9.45
N ILE A 503 -9.53 6.92 -10.61
CA ILE A 503 -10.94 6.62 -10.87
C ILE A 503 -11.11 5.44 -11.82
N ASP A 504 -10.04 4.73 -12.18
CA ASP A 504 -10.12 3.44 -12.88
C ASP A 504 -10.42 2.33 -11.86
N PRO A 505 -11.54 1.59 -12.00
CA PRO A 505 -11.87 0.52 -11.06
C PRO A 505 -10.76 -0.53 -10.85
N ILE A 506 -9.91 -0.78 -11.85
CA ILE A 506 -8.87 -1.82 -11.73
C ILE A 506 -7.61 -1.37 -10.96
N GLU A 507 -7.47 -0.06 -10.70
CA GLU A 507 -6.32 0.55 -9.99
C GLU A 507 -6.63 0.93 -8.53
N SER A 508 -7.84 0.67 -8.04
CA SER A 508 -8.27 1.15 -6.73
C SER A 508 -8.07 0.11 -5.63
N ASP A 509 -7.28 0.44 -4.60
CA ASP A 509 -7.17 -0.31 -3.34
C ASP A 509 -7.41 0.54 -2.09
N ASP A 510 -7.72 1.82 -2.26
CA ASP A 510 -8.00 2.77 -1.18
C ASP A 510 -9.50 3.16 -1.09
N GLU A 511 -9.89 3.72 0.06
CA GLU A 511 -11.27 4.10 0.35
C GLU A 511 -11.72 5.35 -0.44
N ALA A 512 -10.82 6.30 -0.73
CA ALA A 512 -11.15 7.54 -1.41
C ALA A 512 -11.49 7.30 -2.88
N SER A 513 -10.66 6.52 -3.58
CA SER A 513 -10.93 6.04 -4.94
C SER A 513 -12.22 5.23 -4.99
N SER A 514 -12.39 4.27 -4.06
CA SER A 514 -13.61 3.45 -3.98
C SER A 514 -14.88 4.29 -3.79
N THR A 515 -14.84 5.34 -2.95
CA THR A 515 -15.97 6.25 -2.70
C THR A 515 -16.45 6.93 -3.97
N VAL A 516 -15.51 7.37 -4.82
CA VAL A 516 -15.80 8.01 -6.12
C VAL A 516 -16.24 6.98 -7.15
N ILE A 517 -15.54 5.85 -7.26
CA ILE A 517 -15.83 4.76 -8.21
C ILE A 517 -17.26 4.23 -8.01
N THR A 518 -17.71 4.03 -6.77
CA THR A 518 -19.07 3.57 -6.44
C THR A 518 -20.17 4.50 -6.95
N GLN A 519 -19.89 5.79 -7.19
CA GLN A 519 -20.86 6.73 -7.78
C GLN A 519 -20.87 6.67 -9.32
N LEU A 520 -19.76 6.28 -9.94
CA LEU A 520 -19.53 6.33 -11.39
C LEU A 520 -19.78 4.98 -12.08
N TYR A 521 -19.38 3.88 -11.45
CA TYR A 521 -19.37 2.55 -12.05
C TYR A 521 -20.13 1.54 -11.20
N GLU A 522 -20.53 0.43 -11.81
CA GLU A 522 -21.29 -0.61 -11.13
C GLU A 522 -20.82 -2.03 -11.49
N PRO A 523 -20.66 -2.91 -10.49
CA PRO A 523 -20.48 -4.34 -10.70
C PRO A 523 -21.81 -5.05 -11.00
N LEU A 524 -21.76 -6.35 -11.34
CA LEU A 524 -22.96 -7.15 -11.61
C LEU A 524 -23.88 -7.29 -10.39
N VAL A 525 -23.29 -7.44 -9.22
CA VAL A 525 -23.94 -7.60 -7.91
C VAL A 525 -23.27 -6.66 -6.91
N ASN A 526 -23.95 -6.28 -5.84
CA ASN A 526 -23.37 -5.39 -4.83
C ASN A 526 -23.93 -5.66 -3.43
N TYR A 527 -23.30 -5.04 -2.43
CA TYR A 527 -23.83 -4.83 -1.10
C TYR A 527 -24.43 -3.41 -1.00
N PRO A 528 -25.77 -3.26 -1.04
CA PRO A 528 -26.39 -1.95 -1.00
C PRO A 528 -26.00 -1.18 0.25
N ASP A 529 -25.39 -0.01 0.07
CA ASP A 529 -24.94 0.87 1.15
C ASP A 529 -24.09 0.17 2.23
N GLY A 530 -23.27 -0.80 1.83
CA GLY A 530 -22.37 -1.52 2.75
C GLY A 530 -23.08 -2.46 3.72
N VAL A 531 -24.36 -2.77 3.44
CA VAL A 531 -25.08 -3.84 4.11
C VAL A 531 -24.68 -5.17 3.46
N PRO A 532 -24.16 -6.16 4.22
CA PRO A 532 -23.77 -7.47 3.69
C PRO A 532 -25.02 -8.33 3.37
N GLU A 533 -25.84 -7.83 2.45
CA GLU A 533 -27.00 -8.51 1.87
C GLU A 533 -26.88 -8.36 0.35
N LEU A 534 -26.43 -9.44 -0.30
CA LEU A 534 -26.17 -9.45 -1.75
C LEU A 534 -27.39 -8.98 -2.55
N ASN A 535 -27.15 -8.09 -3.53
CA ASN A 535 -28.18 -7.55 -4.42
C ASN A 535 -27.81 -7.69 -5.90
N ASN A 536 -28.81 -7.97 -6.74
CA ASN A 536 -28.67 -8.02 -8.19
C ASN A 536 -28.70 -6.60 -8.79
N LEU A 537 -27.54 -6.10 -9.21
CA LEU A 537 -27.40 -4.73 -9.64
C LEU A 537 -27.51 -4.55 -11.16
N LEU A 538 -26.68 -5.22 -11.95
CA LEU A 538 -26.73 -5.18 -13.42
C LEU A 538 -27.31 -6.46 -14.03
N ILE A 539 -27.71 -7.42 -13.19
CA ILE A 539 -28.28 -8.71 -13.59
C ILE A 539 -29.75 -8.84 -13.17
N GLU A 540 -30.52 -9.61 -13.91
CA GLU A 540 -31.83 -10.11 -13.44
C GLU A 540 -31.64 -11.27 -12.45
N GLY A 541 -30.61 -12.08 -12.66
CA GLY A 541 -30.22 -13.22 -11.82
C GLY A 541 -29.18 -14.10 -12.48
N PHE A 542 -28.89 -15.25 -11.86
CA PHE A 542 -27.92 -16.22 -12.36
C PHE A 542 -28.38 -17.67 -12.13
N GLU A 543 -27.79 -18.60 -12.87
CA GLU A 543 -27.90 -20.05 -12.66
C GLU A 543 -26.51 -20.64 -12.36
N LEU A 544 -26.41 -21.49 -11.34
CA LEU A 544 -25.19 -22.24 -10.98
C LEU A 544 -25.30 -23.69 -11.47
N SER A 545 -24.23 -24.23 -12.06
CA SER A 545 -24.17 -25.62 -12.53
C SER A 545 -24.24 -26.66 -11.41
N GLU A 546 -24.54 -27.92 -11.75
CA GLU A 546 -24.63 -29.02 -10.76
C GLU A 546 -23.29 -29.31 -10.05
N ASP A 547 -22.17 -29.07 -10.72
CA ASP A 547 -20.82 -29.17 -10.18
C ASP A 547 -20.33 -27.88 -9.52
N GLN A 548 -21.16 -26.84 -9.45
CA GLN A 548 -20.89 -25.55 -8.79
C GLN A 548 -19.69 -24.76 -9.35
N THR A 549 -19.21 -25.09 -10.55
CA THR A 549 -18.06 -24.42 -11.18
C THR A 549 -18.45 -23.49 -12.34
N THR A 550 -19.73 -23.36 -12.69
CA THR A 550 -20.16 -22.47 -13.78
C THR A 550 -21.34 -21.60 -13.38
N TYR A 551 -21.12 -20.29 -13.37
CA TYR A 551 -22.16 -19.27 -13.23
C TYR A 551 -22.65 -18.82 -14.61
N THR A 552 -23.96 -18.77 -14.81
CA THR A 552 -24.59 -18.18 -16.01
C THR A 552 -25.45 -16.99 -15.58
N PHE A 553 -24.97 -15.78 -15.82
CA PHE A 553 -25.65 -14.52 -15.48
C PHE A 553 -26.56 -14.06 -16.62
N THR A 554 -27.75 -13.58 -16.26
CA THR A 554 -28.67 -12.87 -17.16
C THR A 554 -28.58 -11.38 -16.86
N LEU A 555 -28.07 -10.57 -17.80
CA LEU A 555 -27.95 -9.13 -17.65
C LEU A 555 -29.30 -8.43 -17.81
N LYS A 556 -29.46 -7.27 -17.17
CA LYS A 556 -30.64 -6.39 -17.38
C LYS A 556 -30.58 -5.78 -18.78
N GLU A 557 -31.67 -5.88 -19.54
CA GLU A 557 -31.79 -5.21 -20.84
C GLU A 557 -32.00 -3.69 -20.67
N GLY A 558 -31.47 -2.88 -21.60
CA GLY A 558 -31.72 -1.43 -21.63
C GLY A 558 -30.91 -0.59 -20.63
N VAL A 559 -29.96 -1.19 -19.91
CA VAL A 559 -28.98 -0.43 -19.11
C VAL A 559 -28.02 0.28 -20.06
N THR A 560 -27.77 1.56 -19.82
CA THR A 560 -26.84 2.36 -20.63
C THR A 560 -25.68 2.89 -19.82
N PHE A 561 -24.52 2.98 -20.46
CA PHE A 561 -23.41 3.79 -19.98
C PHE A 561 -23.73 5.29 -20.05
N HIS A 562 -22.91 6.11 -19.40
CA HIS A 562 -23.07 7.57 -19.36
C HIS A 562 -23.03 8.23 -20.74
N ASP A 563 -22.38 7.61 -21.73
CA ASP A 563 -22.39 8.06 -23.13
C ASP A 563 -23.64 7.67 -23.94
N GLY A 564 -24.55 6.88 -23.34
CA GLY A 564 -25.79 6.40 -23.93
C GLY A 564 -25.65 5.10 -24.74
N THR A 565 -24.47 4.46 -24.77
CA THR A 565 -24.31 3.11 -25.30
C THR A 565 -24.94 2.09 -24.36
N GLU A 566 -25.49 1.00 -24.90
CA GLU A 566 -26.15 -0.04 -24.11
C GLU A 566 -25.11 -1.05 -23.58
N LEU A 567 -25.24 -1.43 -22.31
CA LEU A 567 -24.40 -2.44 -21.68
C LEU A 567 -24.75 -3.85 -22.20
N THR A 568 -23.71 -4.61 -22.53
CA THR A 568 -23.81 -5.99 -23.02
C THR A 568 -22.84 -6.92 -22.29
N ALA A 569 -22.98 -8.22 -22.51
CA ALA A 569 -22.05 -9.22 -21.96
C ALA A 569 -20.61 -9.09 -22.50
N GLN A 570 -20.40 -8.43 -23.65
CA GLN A 570 -19.03 -8.17 -24.13
C GLN A 570 -18.32 -7.15 -23.25
N ASP A 571 -19.03 -6.14 -22.76
CA ASP A 571 -18.47 -5.12 -21.86
C ASP A 571 -18.03 -5.75 -20.54
N VAL A 572 -18.83 -6.68 -20.00
CA VAL A 572 -18.46 -7.42 -18.78
C VAL A 572 -17.24 -8.32 -19.03
N LYS A 573 -17.23 -9.07 -20.14
CA LYS A 573 -16.08 -9.90 -20.53
C LYS A 573 -14.81 -9.05 -20.65
N TYR A 574 -14.89 -7.91 -21.33
CA TYR A 574 -13.78 -6.99 -21.50
C TYR A 574 -13.29 -6.45 -20.14
N SER A 575 -14.21 -6.00 -19.29
CA SER A 575 -13.89 -5.43 -17.97
C SER A 575 -13.16 -6.45 -17.09
N TRP A 576 -13.64 -7.69 -17.00
CA TRP A 576 -12.98 -8.72 -16.20
C TRP A 576 -11.67 -9.21 -16.83
N ARG A 577 -11.54 -9.18 -18.16
CA ARG A 577 -10.23 -9.37 -18.79
C ARG A 577 -9.25 -8.26 -18.42
N ARG A 578 -9.67 -7.01 -18.26
CA ARG A 578 -8.77 -5.95 -17.75
C ARG A 578 -8.28 -6.25 -16.34
N VAL A 579 -9.15 -6.75 -15.46
CA VAL A 579 -8.76 -7.20 -14.10
C VAL A 579 -7.66 -8.27 -14.17
N ALA A 580 -7.81 -9.26 -15.06
CA ALA A 580 -6.86 -10.37 -15.16
C ALA A 580 -5.58 -10.07 -15.97
N GLU A 581 -5.68 -9.26 -17.03
CA GLU A 581 -4.64 -9.15 -18.06
C GLU A 581 -3.92 -7.78 -18.09
N SER A 582 -4.50 -6.72 -17.50
CA SER A 582 -3.89 -5.38 -17.55
C SER A 582 -2.73 -5.28 -16.56
N GLU A 583 -1.60 -4.71 -17.02
CA GLU A 583 -0.45 -4.39 -16.16
C GLU A 583 -0.77 -3.32 -15.11
N ASN A 584 -1.87 -2.57 -15.29
CA ASN A 584 -2.33 -1.56 -14.32
C ASN A 584 -3.25 -2.16 -13.25
N SER A 585 -3.70 -3.42 -13.40
CA SER A 585 -4.58 -4.01 -12.39
C SER A 585 -3.79 -4.37 -11.14
N ILE A 586 -4.26 -3.88 -10.00
CA ILE A 586 -3.66 -4.19 -8.70
C ILE A 586 -4.40 -5.29 -7.94
N ARG A 587 -5.49 -5.84 -8.51
CA ARG A 587 -6.39 -6.85 -7.92
C ARG A 587 -6.71 -8.02 -8.86
N SER A 588 -5.72 -8.48 -9.63
CA SER A 588 -5.90 -9.64 -10.51
C SER A 588 -6.16 -10.93 -9.73
N ASP A 589 -5.61 -11.05 -8.52
CA ASP A 589 -5.83 -12.11 -7.54
C ASP A 589 -7.32 -12.31 -7.22
N PHE A 590 -8.10 -11.24 -7.07
CA PHE A 590 -9.53 -11.35 -6.76
C PHE A 590 -10.32 -12.09 -7.85
N LEU A 591 -9.82 -12.13 -9.08
CA LEU A 591 -10.44 -12.87 -10.18
C LEU A 591 -9.79 -14.24 -10.39
N LEU A 592 -8.48 -14.36 -10.23
CA LEU A 592 -7.68 -15.52 -10.63
C LEU A 592 -7.43 -16.52 -9.49
N ASP A 593 -7.28 -16.05 -8.25
CA ASP A 593 -6.92 -16.87 -7.10
C ASP A 593 -8.13 -17.65 -6.56
N GLU A 594 -7.92 -18.90 -6.13
CA GLU A 594 -8.99 -19.77 -5.60
C GLU A 594 -9.31 -19.51 -4.11
N THR A 595 -8.32 -19.04 -3.34
CA THR A 595 -8.41 -18.90 -1.89
C THR A 595 -8.97 -17.54 -1.51
N THR A 596 -8.45 -16.49 -2.12
CA THR A 596 -8.76 -15.09 -1.84
C THR A 596 -9.63 -14.44 -2.92
N GLY A 597 -9.74 -15.08 -4.09
CA GLY A 597 -10.51 -14.60 -5.23
C GLY A 597 -11.58 -15.59 -5.70
N VAL A 598 -12.09 -15.31 -6.90
CA VAL A 598 -13.16 -16.08 -7.55
C VAL A 598 -12.67 -17.44 -8.04
N GLY A 599 -11.38 -17.58 -8.39
CA GLY A 599 -10.81 -18.80 -8.97
C GLY A 599 -11.25 -19.03 -10.41
N ALA A 600 -11.29 -17.98 -11.24
CA ALA A 600 -11.70 -18.10 -12.63
C ALA A 600 -10.68 -18.93 -13.45
N VAL A 601 -11.19 -19.85 -14.28
CA VAL A 601 -10.34 -20.64 -15.21
C VAL A 601 -9.52 -19.70 -16.09
N HIS A 602 -8.22 -19.95 -16.21
CA HIS A 602 -7.35 -19.19 -17.11
C HIS A 602 -6.13 -20.02 -17.56
N GLU A 603 -5.41 -19.55 -18.57
CA GLU A 603 -4.09 -20.09 -18.93
C GLU A 603 -3.01 -19.07 -18.55
N THR A 604 -1.93 -19.53 -17.91
CA THR A 604 -0.77 -18.68 -17.59
C THR A 604 0.38 -18.96 -18.55
N ALA A 605 0.98 -17.91 -19.09
CA ALA A 605 2.16 -17.98 -19.93
C ALA A 605 3.42 -18.27 -19.10
N SER A 606 4.53 -18.60 -19.77
CA SER A 606 5.78 -18.96 -19.10
C SER A 606 6.46 -17.82 -18.33
N ASP A 607 6.02 -16.58 -18.55
CA ASP A 607 6.48 -15.37 -17.84
C ASP A 607 5.62 -15.02 -16.62
N GLY A 608 4.57 -15.79 -16.35
CA GLY A 608 3.65 -15.58 -15.21
C GLY A 608 2.40 -14.77 -15.57
N ASN A 609 2.33 -14.18 -16.76
CA ASN A 609 1.17 -13.39 -17.18
C ASN A 609 0.02 -14.28 -17.68
N VAL A 610 -1.22 -13.82 -17.53
CA VAL A 610 -2.39 -14.48 -18.13
C VAL A 610 -2.28 -14.46 -19.66
N VAL A 611 -2.51 -15.61 -20.30
CA VAL A 611 -2.58 -15.71 -21.76
C VAL A 611 -3.79 -14.89 -22.23
N PRO A 612 -3.62 -13.93 -23.15
CA PRO A 612 -4.72 -13.09 -23.60
C PRO A 612 -5.93 -13.88 -24.10
N ASP A 613 -7.13 -13.48 -23.66
CA ASP A 613 -8.42 -14.10 -24.01
C ASP A 613 -8.57 -15.57 -23.55
N SER A 614 -7.74 -16.03 -22.60
CA SER A 614 -7.84 -17.37 -22.00
C SER A 614 -8.78 -17.44 -20.80
N LEU A 615 -9.14 -16.30 -20.22
CA LEU A 615 -10.03 -16.21 -19.07
C LEU A 615 -11.38 -16.89 -19.36
N GLY A 616 -11.87 -17.68 -18.41
CA GLY A 616 -13.10 -18.49 -18.43
C GLY A 616 -14.40 -17.67 -18.44
N VAL A 617 -14.38 -16.48 -19.04
CA VAL A 617 -15.50 -15.55 -19.13
C VAL A 617 -15.99 -15.48 -20.57
N ARG A 618 -17.25 -15.84 -20.78
CA ARG A 618 -17.85 -15.97 -22.12
C ARG A 618 -19.16 -15.21 -22.23
N ALA A 619 -19.17 -14.18 -23.06
CA ALA A 619 -20.40 -13.59 -23.58
C ALA A 619 -21.06 -14.56 -24.58
N VAL A 620 -22.18 -15.19 -24.17
CA VAL A 620 -22.92 -16.15 -25.01
C VAL A 620 -23.74 -15.44 -26.07
N ASP A 621 -24.37 -14.35 -25.66
CA ASP A 621 -25.09 -13.34 -26.45
C ASP A 621 -25.07 -12.01 -25.70
N ASP A 622 -25.79 -11.00 -26.17
CA ASP A 622 -25.74 -9.63 -25.63
C ASP A 622 -26.10 -9.54 -24.14
N TYR A 623 -26.91 -10.48 -23.61
CA TYR A 623 -27.42 -10.42 -22.22
C TYR A 623 -27.11 -11.68 -21.40
N THR A 624 -26.29 -12.59 -21.92
CA THR A 624 -25.95 -13.83 -21.23
C THR A 624 -24.44 -13.95 -21.08
N LEU A 625 -23.94 -13.88 -19.84
CA LEU A 625 -22.53 -14.06 -19.51
C LEU A 625 -22.33 -15.39 -18.78
N LYS A 626 -21.26 -16.11 -19.12
CA LYS A 626 -20.80 -17.28 -18.36
C LYS A 626 -19.45 -17.02 -17.72
N LEU A 627 -19.29 -17.49 -16.50
CA LEU A 627 -18.04 -17.53 -15.75
C LEU A 627 -17.78 -18.98 -15.34
N GLU A 628 -16.61 -19.50 -15.70
CA GLU A 628 -16.13 -20.84 -15.36
C GLU A 628 -15.03 -20.73 -14.28
N LEU A 629 -15.19 -21.49 -13.20
CA LEU A 629 -14.29 -21.56 -12.05
C LEU A 629 -13.48 -22.85 -12.08
N GLU A 630 -12.27 -22.81 -11.53
CA GLU A 630 -11.42 -24.00 -11.39
C GLU A 630 -12.01 -25.02 -10.41
N THR A 631 -12.57 -24.52 -9.30
CA THR A 631 -13.23 -25.30 -8.25
C THR A 631 -14.50 -24.60 -7.75
N PRO A 632 -15.41 -25.30 -7.05
CA PRO A 632 -16.55 -24.66 -6.41
C PRO A 632 -16.13 -23.59 -5.42
N ASN A 633 -16.65 -22.37 -5.59
CA ASN A 633 -16.38 -21.26 -4.69
C ASN A 633 -17.71 -20.66 -4.17
N PRO A 634 -18.08 -20.92 -2.90
CA PRO A 634 -19.33 -20.39 -2.34
C PRO A 634 -19.33 -18.86 -2.19
N ASP A 635 -18.16 -18.23 -2.14
CA ASP A 635 -17.98 -16.79 -1.93
C ASP A 635 -17.93 -15.99 -3.25
N ALA A 636 -18.05 -16.65 -4.40
CA ALA A 636 -17.81 -16.03 -5.71
C ALA A 636 -18.68 -14.78 -5.95
N LEU A 637 -19.93 -14.75 -5.50
CA LEU A 637 -20.81 -13.59 -5.68
C LEU A 637 -20.46 -12.44 -4.73
N ASP A 638 -20.02 -12.76 -3.52
CA ASP A 638 -19.61 -11.79 -2.51
C ASP A 638 -18.33 -11.08 -2.97
N ILE A 639 -17.38 -11.82 -3.55
CA ILE A 639 -16.17 -11.26 -4.16
C ILE A 639 -16.52 -10.35 -5.35
N LEU A 640 -17.46 -10.76 -6.20
CA LEU A 640 -17.92 -9.98 -7.36
C LEU A 640 -18.64 -8.67 -7.01
N THR A 641 -18.86 -8.38 -5.72
CA THR A 641 -19.35 -7.07 -5.27
C THR A 641 -18.27 -5.99 -5.27
N TYR A 642 -16.99 -6.36 -5.32
CA TYR A 642 -15.87 -5.43 -5.18
C TYR A 642 -15.78 -4.46 -6.38
N PRO A 643 -15.43 -3.18 -6.17
CA PRO A 643 -15.40 -2.17 -7.22
C PRO A 643 -14.56 -2.53 -8.45
N VAL A 644 -13.49 -3.33 -8.29
CA VAL A 644 -12.65 -3.81 -9.41
C VAL A 644 -13.44 -4.54 -10.50
N PHE A 645 -14.58 -5.15 -10.15
CA PHE A 645 -15.45 -5.88 -11.07
C PHE A 645 -16.48 -5.00 -11.78
N SER A 646 -16.40 -3.67 -11.58
CA SER A 646 -17.30 -2.73 -12.23
C SER A 646 -17.15 -2.76 -13.75
N VAL A 647 -18.28 -2.62 -14.43
CA VAL A 647 -18.33 -2.75 -15.89
C VAL A 647 -18.02 -1.41 -16.56
N VAL A 648 -17.10 -1.45 -17.52
CA VAL A 648 -16.74 -0.33 -18.40
C VAL A 648 -17.00 -0.72 -19.86
N PRO A 649 -17.24 0.25 -20.77
CA PRO A 649 -17.50 -0.04 -22.18
C PRO A 649 -16.36 -0.81 -22.85
N GLU A 650 -16.70 -1.78 -23.69
CA GLU A 650 -15.74 -2.57 -24.45
C GLU A 650 -14.79 -1.68 -25.25
N GLY A 651 -13.49 -1.81 -25.00
CA GLY A 651 -12.44 -1.11 -25.74
C GLY A 651 -12.25 0.36 -25.39
N ILE A 652 -12.83 0.84 -24.28
CA ILE A 652 -12.60 2.21 -23.80
C ILE A 652 -11.11 2.50 -23.55
N VAL A 653 -10.35 1.52 -23.06
CA VAL A 653 -8.89 1.58 -22.85
C VAL A 653 -8.18 0.50 -23.69
N GLY A 654 -6.93 0.75 -24.07
CA GLY A 654 -6.13 -0.13 -24.92
C GLY A 654 -5.02 -0.85 -24.16
N ASP A 655 -5.26 -1.21 -22.90
CA ASP A 655 -4.27 -1.76 -21.97
C ASP A 655 -4.22 -3.30 -21.93
N ILE A 656 -5.08 -3.96 -22.72
CA ILE A 656 -5.07 -5.41 -22.91
C ILE A 656 -5.06 -5.79 -24.40
N ASP A 657 -4.55 -6.98 -24.67
CA ASP A 657 -4.37 -7.49 -26.03
C ASP A 657 -5.71 -7.60 -26.79
N GLY A 658 -5.72 -7.03 -28.01
CA GLY A 658 -6.87 -7.01 -28.90
C GLY A 658 -7.62 -5.68 -28.95
N TYR A 659 -7.31 -4.73 -28.06
CA TYR A 659 -7.98 -3.43 -27.96
C TYR A 659 -7.00 -2.28 -28.18
N THR A 660 -7.46 -1.22 -28.86
CA THR A 660 -6.64 -0.02 -29.10
C THR A 660 -6.92 1.12 -28.13
N GLY A 661 -8.04 1.06 -27.39
CA GLY A 661 -8.53 2.14 -26.55
C GLY A 661 -9.19 3.26 -27.35
N ASP A 662 -10.33 3.76 -26.85
CA ASP A 662 -10.90 5.03 -27.28
C ASP A 662 -10.19 6.21 -26.60
N VAL A 663 -9.72 6.01 -25.36
CA VAL A 663 -8.90 6.93 -24.59
C VAL A 663 -7.62 6.24 -24.12
N SER A 664 -6.62 7.05 -23.75
CA SER A 664 -5.41 6.53 -23.10
C SER A 664 -5.70 6.14 -21.65
N HIS A 665 -4.93 5.20 -21.11
CA HIS A 665 -5.02 4.82 -19.70
C HIS A 665 -4.84 6.02 -18.75
N GLU A 666 -3.86 6.90 -19.03
CA GLU A 666 -3.61 8.12 -18.25
C GLU A 666 -4.82 9.08 -18.25
N GLU A 667 -5.56 9.13 -19.35
CA GLU A 667 -6.78 9.93 -19.43
C GLU A 667 -7.92 9.26 -18.65
N PHE A 668 -8.06 7.94 -18.75
CA PHE A 668 -9.12 7.18 -18.06
C PHE A 668 -8.98 7.21 -16.54
N ARG A 669 -7.76 7.04 -16.02
CA ARG A 669 -7.52 6.98 -14.57
C ARG A 669 -7.80 8.27 -13.80
N GLN A 670 -7.97 9.42 -14.46
CA GLN A 670 -8.18 10.72 -13.78
C GLN A 670 -9.18 11.67 -14.44
N ASN A 671 -9.35 11.60 -15.77
CA ASN A 671 -10.00 12.67 -16.53
C ASN A 671 -11.25 12.21 -17.30
N VAL A 672 -11.45 10.91 -17.45
CA VAL A 672 -12.59 10.34 -18.19
C VAL A 672 -13.19 9.20 -17.38
N ALA A 673 -14.49 9.32 -17.08
CA ALA A 673 -15.28 8.19 -16.61
C ALA A 673 -16.46 7.93 -17.54
N ASN A 674 -16.73 6.66 -17.81
CA ASN A 674 -17.91 6.21 -18.54
C ASN A 674 -18.35 4.89 -17.93
N GLY A 675 -19.26 4.97 -16.96
CA GLY A 675 -19.81 3.81 -16.26
C GLY A 675 -21.32 3.75 -16.40
N THR A 676 -21.96 2.91 -15.60
CA THR A 676 -23.43 2.81 -15.53
C THR A 676 -24.02 3.44 -14.26
N GLY A 677 -23.18 4.00 -13.40
CA GLY A 677 -23.55 4.51 -12.09
C GLY A 677 -24.49 5.72 -12.11
N PRO A 678 -25.06 6.08 -10.94
CA PRO A 678 -26.06 7.14 -10.81
C PRO A 678 -25.52 8.55 -11.08
N PHE A 679 -24.21 8.74 -11.09
CA PHE A 679 -23.57 10.01 -11.39
C PHE A 679 -22.57 9.87 -12.53
N THR A 680 -22.43 10.93 -13.30
CA THR A 680 -21.47 11.09 -14.40
C THR A 680 -20.30 11.96 -13.96
N TYR A 681 -19.14 11.76 -14.59
CA TYR A 681 -17.98 12.62 -14.38
C TYR A 681 -18.32 14.09 -14.68
N GLY A 682 -18.02 14.98 -13.72
CA GLY A 682 -18.24 16.42 -13.86
C GLY A 682 -16.93 17.15 -14.09
N ALA A 683 -16.20 17.42 -13.02
CA ALA A 683 -14.93 18.16 -13.04
C ALA A 683 -13.97 17.60 -11.98
N PHE A 684 -12.67 17.67 -12.27
CA PHE A 684 -11.60 17.32 -11.35
C PHE A 684 -10.51 18.38 -11.41
N THR A 685 -10.07 18.85 -10.26
CA THR A 685 -8.83 19.63 -10.11
C THR A 685 -7.94 18.89 -9.13
N VAL A 686 -6.78 18.45 -9.61
CA VAL A 686 -5.82 17.65 -8.85
C VAL A 686 -5.51 18.33 -7.51
N ASN A 687 -5.64 17.57 -6.42
CA ASN A 687 -5.42 18.02 -5.03
C ASN A 687 -6.31 19.18 -4.54
N GLU A 688 -7.40 19.50 -5.25
CA GLU A 688 -8.33 20.56 -4.83
C GLU A 688 -9.76 20.03 -4.72
N GLU A 689 -10.35 19.52 -5.80
CA GLU A 689 -11.76 19.12 -5.80
C GLU A 689 -12.07 18.02 -6.84
N PHE A 690 -13.05 17.17 -6.52
CA PHE A 690 -13.68 16.24 -7.47
C PHE A 690 -15.19 16.48 -7.46
N ARG A 691 -15.82 16.46 -8.63
CA ARG A 691 -17.26 16.72 -8.78
C ARG A 691 -17.90 15.76 -9.76
N VAL A 692 -19.04 15.20 -9.37
CA VAL A 692 -19.91 14.39 -10.25
C VAL A 692 -21.30 15.01 -10.35
N THR A 693 -21.96 14.76 -11.48
CA THR A 693 -23.32 15.28 -11.75
C THR A 693 -24.29 14.14 -12.03
N ARG A 694 -25.52 14.26 -11.53
CA ARG A 694 -26.55 13.23 -11.66
C ARG A 694 -26.72 12.75 -13.11
N PHE A 695 -26.80 11.45 -13.29
CA PHE A 695 -27.16 10.83 -14.56
C PHE A 695 -28.68 10.70 -14.68
N GLU A 696 -29.30 11.59 -15.48
CA GLU A 696 -30.76 11.65 -15.67
C GLU A 696 -31.36 10.39 -16.35
N GLU A 697 -30.54 9.64 -17.09
CA GLU A 697 -30.93 8.41 -17.79
C GLU A 697 -30.51 7.13 -17.03
N TYR A 698 -30.15 7.26 -15.74
CA TYR A 698 -29.80 6.13 -14.90
C TYR A 698 -30.87 5.03 -14.94
N HIS A 699 -30.44 3.77 -14.96
CA HIS A 699 -31.32 2.61 -15.21
C HIS A 699 -32.28 2.32 -14.05
N ALA A 700 -32.06 2.92 -12.88
CA ALA A 700 -32.97 2.94 -11.74
C ALA A 700 -33.56 4.34 -11.51
N GLU A 701 -33.93 4.67 -10.27
CA GLU A 701 -34.39 6.02 -9.94
C GLU A 701 -33.18 6.98 -9.94
N ALA A 702 -33.28 8.08 -10.70
CA ALA A 702 -32.23 9.09 -10.76
C ALA A 702 -32.04 9.74 -9.39
N ALA A 703 -30.81 10.13 -9.07
CA ALA A 703 -30.48 10.67 -7.75
C ALA A 703 -31.33 11.89 -7.36
N ASP A 704 -31.64 12.05 -6.08
CA ASP A 704 -32.41 13.20 -5.59
C ASP A 704 -31.62 14.52 -5.67
N ILE A 705 -30.30 14.46 -5.47
CA ILE A 705 -29.34 15.59 -5.62
C ILE A 705 -28.88 15.76 -7.07
N GLU A 706 -28.52 16.99 -7.45
CA GLU A 706 -27.99 17.30 -8.79
C GLU A 706 -26.50 16.98 -8.93
N SER A 707 -25.72 17.10 -7.85
CA SER A 707 -24.27 16.84 -7.85
C SER A 707 -23.72 16.49 -6.47
N ILE A 708 -22.54 15.86 -6.48
CA ILE A 708 -21.70 15.67 -5.30
C ILE A 708 -20.39 16.41 -5.58
N HIS A 709 -19.92 17.15 -4.60
CA HIS A 709 -18.68 17.89 -4.64
C HIS A 709 -17.81 17.46 -3.46
N TRP A 710 -16.67 16.85 -3.76
CA TRP A 710 -15.65 16.49 -2.80
C TRP A 710 -14.55 17.54 -2.80
N ASN A 711 -14.31 18.13 -1.63
CA ASN A 711 -13.13 18.94 -1.37
C ASN A 711 -11.99 18.03 -0.87
N ILE A 712 -10.87 17.99 -1.62
CA ILE A 712 -9.73 17.13 -1.30
C ILE A 712 -8.88 17.84 -0.25
N VAL A 713 -8.95 17.36 0.99
CA VAL A 713 -8.29 17.98 2.15
C VAL A 713 -7.59 16.91 2.95
N GLY A 714 -6.27 16.84 2.97
CA GLY A 714 -5.54 15.80 3.73
C GLY A 714 -5.43 16.07 5.24
N GLY A 715 -5.57 17.33 5.68
CA GLY A 715 -5.36 17.72 7.07
C GLY A 715 -6.59 17.53 7.97
N GLN A 716 -6.46 16.74 9.05
CA GLN A 716 -7.56 16.53 10.01
C GLN A 716 -8.02 17.82 10.71
N GLU A 717 -7.10 18.73 11.08
CA GLU A 717 -7.46 20.03 11.68
C GLU A 717 -8.18 20.95 10.70
N GLU A 718 -7.77 20.91 9.42
CA GLU A 718 -8.40 21.70 8.36
C GLU A 718 -9.81 21.17 8.05
N ARG A 719 -9.97 19.85 7.91
CA ARG A 719 -11.30 19.20 7.79
C ARG A 719 -12.22 19.60 8.92
N TYR A 720 -11.72 19.59 10.16
CA TYR A 720 -12.52 20.01 11.31
C TYR A 720 -12.93 21.49 11.19
N ALA A 721 -11.99 22.40 10.92
CA ALA A 721 -12.29 23.82 10.78
C ALA A 721 -13.36 24.08 9.69
N LEU A 722 -13.20 23.45 8.52
CA LEU A 722 -14.14 23.54 7.40
C LEU A 722 -15.50 22.92 7.72
N ALA A 723 -15.54 21.78 8.42
CA ALA A 723 -16.78 21.18 8.91
C ALA A 723 -17.54 22.13 9.85
N ILE A 724 -16.83 22.78 10.78
CA ILE A 724 -17.40 23.77 11.70
C ILE A 724 -17.91 25.01 10.96
N GLU A 725 -17.27 25.41 9.87
CA GLU A 725 -17.72 26.47 8.96
C GLU A 725 -18.89 26.06 8.03
N LYS A 726 -19.29 24.77 8.06
CA LYS A 726 -20.33 24.15 7.23
C LYS A 726 -19.96 24.06 5.74
N GLU A 727 -18.68 23.93 5.45
CA GLU A 727 -18.16 23.67 4.08
C GLU A 727 -18.24 22.17 3.71
N ALA A 728 -18.62 21.30 4.65
CA ALA A 728 -19.03 19.92 4.38
C ALA A 728 -20.35 19.60 5.09
N ASP A 729 -21.20 18.85 4.39
CA ASP A 729 -22.53 18.44 4.79
C ASP A 729 -22.48 17.19 5.70
N ILE A 730 -21.55 16.29 5.40
CA ILE A 730 -21.26 15.04 6.12
C ILE A 730 -19.76 15.00 6.40
N PHE A 731 -19.37 14.67 7.62
CA PHE A 731 -17.96 14.69 8.04
C PHE A 731 -17.68 13.71 9.20
N GLN A 732 -16.39 13.53 9.48
CA GLN A 732 -15.87 12.85 10.66
C GLN A 732 -15.21 13.86 11.59
N LEU A 733 -15.22 13.57 12.89
CA LEU A 733 -14.49 14.35 13.88
C LEU A 733 -13.13 13.70 14.15
N PRO A 734 -12.02 14.46 14.10
CA PRO A 734 -10.75 14.00 14.66
C PRO A 734 -10.89 13.69 16.15
N THR A 735 -10.18 12.67 16.63
CA THR A 735 -10.29 12.18 18.03
C THR A 735 -10.11 13.29 19.06
N GLN A 736 -9.19 14.24 18.82
CA GLN A 736 -8.95 15.37 19.74
C GLN A 736 -10.12 16.35 19.89
N TYR A 737 -11.08 16.36 18.97
CA TYR A 737 -12.29 17.20 19.01
C TYR A 737 -13.56 16.41 19.37
N TYR A 738 -13.44 15.10 19.57
CA TYR A 738 -14.54 14.23 19.97
C TYR A 738 -14.67 14.19 21.49
N ASP A 739 -15.91 14.27 21.99
CA ASP A 739 -16.25 14.07 23.40
C ASP A 739 -17.45 13.11 23.47
N PRO A 740 -17.28 11.88 24.00
CA PRO A 740 -18.37 10.92 24.12
C PRO A 740 -19.53 11.43 24.99
N GLY A 741 -19.29 12.41 25.87
CA GLY A 741 -20.32 13.06 26.67
C GLY A 741 -21.31 13.92 25.87
N ASN A 742 -21.00 14.21 24.60
CA ASN A 742 -21.88 14.95 23.68
C ASN A 742 -22.79 14.04 22.84
N VAL A 743 -22.65 12.71 22.93
CA VAL A 743 -23.49 11.75 22.21
C VAL A 743 -24.82 11.54 22.95
N ASP A 744 -25.93 11.67 22.22
CA ASP A 744 -27.27 11.22 22.63
C ASP A 744 -27.82 10.31 21.53
N ALA A 745 -27.61 8.99 21.69
CA ALA A 745 -27.93 7.99 20.68
C ALA A 745 -28.53 6.71 21.29
N THR A 746 -29.18 5.93 20.44
CA THR A 746 -29.72 4.61 20.77
C THR A 746 -29.35 3.60 19.70
N GLU A 747 -29.07 2.37 20.11
CA GLU A 747 -28.81 1.25 19.21
C GLU A 747 -30.07 0.90 18.38
N ASP A 748 -29.89 0.70 17.08
CA ASP A 748 -30.92 0.18 16.17
C ASP A 748 -30.89 -1.37 16.07
N ASP A 749 -31.71 -1.93 15.19
CA ASP A 749 -31.83 -3.39 15.03
C ASP A 749 -30.60 -4.05 14.37
N ARG A 750 -29.63 -3.26 13.91
CA ARG A 750 -28.38 -3.69 13.28
C ARG A 750 -27.15 -3.40 14.14
N GLY A 751 -27.35 -2.99 15.39
CA GLY A 751 -26.26 -2.66 16.30
C GLY A 751 -25.61 -1.29 16.04
N ARG A 752 -26.23 -0.43 15.22
CA ARG A 752 -25.71 0.92 14.95
C ARG A 752 -26.26 1.89 15.98
N GLU A 753 -25.42 2.76 16.51
CA GLU A 753 -25.90 3.86 17.34
C GLU A 753 -26.40 4.99 16.46
N VAL A 754 -27.65 5.41 16.66
CA VAL A 754 -28.28 6.48 15.88
C VAL A 754 -28.81 7.54 16.83
N GLY A 755 -28.46 8.80 16.57
CA GLY A 755 -28.92 9.90 17.39
C GLY A 755 -28.34 11.25 17.00
N THR A 756 -27.90 12.01 17.99
CA THR A 756 -27.32 13.34 17.81
C THR A 756 -26.01 13.50 18.56
N TYR A 757 -25.18 14.43 18.11
CA TYR A 757 -23.95 14.85 18.77
C TYR A 757 -23.94 16.37 18.94
N GLY A 758 -23.65 16.86 20.14
CA GLY A 758 -23.29 18.26 20.33
C GLY A 758 -23.42 18.78 21.77
N PRO A 759 -23.11 20.08 21.96
CA PRO A 759 -22.81 21.06 20.91
C PRO A 759 -21.41 20.90 20.30
N LEU A 760 -21.30 21.16 18.99
CA LEU A 760 -20.02 21.42 18.31
C LEU A 760 -19.48 22.82 18.68
N ASP A 761 -18.26 23.14 18.23
CA ASP A 761 -17.64 24.46 18.46
C ASP A 761 -18.41 25.64 17.84
N ASN A 762 -19.16 25.41 16.74
CA ASN A 762 -20.08 26.40 16.18
C ASN A 762 -21.41 26.51 16.96
N GLY A 763 -21.61 25.70 18.00
CA GLY A 763 -22.80 25.66 18.85
C GLY A 763 -23.96 24.86 18.27
N GLU A 764 -23.79 24.20 17.12
CA GLU A 764 -24.81 23.34 16.52
C GLU A 764 -24.84 21.96 17.17
N THR A 765 -26.01 21.33 17.15
CA THR A 765 -26.16 19.89 17.36
C THR A 765 -26.33 19.26 15.99
N VAL A 766 -25.57 18.20 15.72
CA VAL A 766 -25.61 17.47 14.45
C VAL A 766 -26.18 16.08 14.64
N ASN A 767 -26.54 15.44 13.55
CA ASN A 767 -26.93 14.03 13.55
C ASN A 767 -25.68 13.16 13.75
N TYR A 768 -25.89 12.00 14.36
CA TYR A 768 -24.84 11.05 14.72
C TYR A 768 -25.24 9.64 14.30
N LEU A 769 -24.29 8.94 13.71
CA LEU A 769 -24.35 7.53 13.40
C LEU A 769 -23.01 6.91 13.79
N ALA A 770 -23.02 5.85 14.59
CA ALA A 770 -21.86 4.99 14.79
C ALA A 770 -22.17 3.58 14.29
N VAL A 771 -21.30 3.05 13.44
CA VAL A 771 -21.46 1.75 12.78
C VAL A 771 -20.29 0.86 13.20
N PRO A 772 -20.55 -0.28 13.86
CA PRO A 772 -19.52 -1.31 14.01
C PRO A 772 -19.08 -1.77 12.63
N GLU A 773 -17.79 -1.60 12.30
CA GLU A 773 -17.22 -2.05 11.02
C GLU A 773 -16.68 -3.47 11.15
N LEU A 774 -16.54 -4.14 10.02
CA LEU A 774 -15.80 -5.39 9.95
C LEU A 774 -14.30 -5.10 9.84
N VAL A 775 -13.72 -4.54 10.90
CA VAL A 775 -12.28 -4.29 10.98
C VAL A 775 -11.79 -4.69 12.38
N THR A 776 -10.69 -5.45 12.43
CA THR A 776 -10.04 -5.86 13.68
C THR A 776 -8.59 -5.42 13.69
N ARG A 777 -8.15 -4.77 14.76
CA ARG A 777 -6.77 -4.35 15.00
C ARG A 777 -6.09 -5.33 15.95
N TYR A 778 -4.87 -5.73 15.62
CA TYR A 778 -4.20 -6.80 16.33
C TYR A 778 -2.67 -6.64 16.36
N PHE A 779 -2.05 -7.38 17.28
CA PHE A 779 -0.63 -7.73 17.23
C PHE A 779 -0.46 -9.21 16.87
N GLY A 780 0.30 -9.51 15.82
CA GLY A 780 0.64 -10.87 15.41
C GLY A 780 2.03 -11.27 15.86
N PHE A 781 2.26 -12.57 16.03
CA PHE A 781 3.55 -13.13 16.39
C PHE A 781 4.02 -14.15 15.37
N ASN A 782 5.30 -14.08 15.02
CA ASN A 782 5.97 -15.16 14.30
C ASN A 782 6.36 -16.27 15.30
N ALA A 783 5.68 -17.41 15.24
CA ALA A 783 5.87 -18.57 16.10
C ALA A 783 7.28 -19.18 16.04
N ARG A 784 7.97 -19.04 14.90
CA ARG A 784 9.38 -19.49 14.77
C ARG A 784 10.30 -18.66 15.65
N ASN A 785 10.00 -17.37 15.77
CA ASN A 785 10.88 -16.39 16.42
C ASN A 785 10.47 -16.11 17.87
N VAL A 786 9.19 -16.23 18.23
CA VAL A 786 8.65 -15.87 19.55
C VAL A 786 8.00 -17.09 20.24
N PRO A 787 8.57 -17.58 21.37
CA PRO A 787 8.02 -18.70 22.13
C PRO A 787 6.63 -18.43 22.71
N ILE A 788 5.81 -19.47 22.89
CA ILE A 788 4.43 -19.36 23.38
C ILE A 788 4.34 -18.70 24.77
N GLU A 789 5.35 -18.89 25.62
CA GLU A 789 5.43 -18.28 26.95
C GLU A 789 5.49 -16.75 26.86
N VAL A 790 6.29 -16.23 25.93
CA VAL A 790 6.42 -14.79 25.69
C VAL A 790 5.11 -14.24 25.11
N ARG A 791 4.50 -14.93 24.14
CA ARG A 791 3.21 -14.52 23.55
C ARG A 791 2.11 -14.42 24.61
N ARG A 792 2.00 -15.42 25.49
CA ARG A 792 1.03 -15.42 26.60
C ARG A 792 1.33 -14.37 27.65
N ALA A 793 2.61 -14.12 27.94
CA ALA A 793 2.98 -13.05 28.87
C ALA A 793 2.52 -11.68 28.37
N VAL A 794 2.67 -11.40 27.07
CA VAL A 794 2.14 -10.19 26.43
C VAL A 794 0.61 -10.18 26.51
N ALA A 795 -0.05 -11.32 26.26
CA ALA A 795 -1.50 -11.42 26.36
C ALA A 795 -2.05 -11.07 27.76
N TYR A 796 -1.37 -11.47 28.83
CA TYR A 796 -1.76 -11.16 30.22
C TYR A 796 -1.64 -9.68 30.60
N VAL A 797 -0.87 -8.89 29.86
CA VAL A 797 -0.66 -7.46 30.15
C VAL A 797 -1.31 -6.52 29.11
N LEU A 798 -1.99 -7.09 28.12
CA LEU A 798 -2.74 -6.35 27.12
C LEU A 798 -4.11 -6.00 27.68
N ASP A 799 -4.33 -4.72 27.99
CA ASP A 799 -5.63 -4.20 28.43
C ASP A 799 -6.35 -3.56 27.25
N GLN A 800 -7.21 -4.34 26.58
CA GLN A 800 -7.96 -3.88 25.41
C GLN A 800 -8.90 -2.72 25.73
N GLN A 801 -9.52 -2.71 26.91
CA GLN A 801 -10.42 -1.64 27.33
C GLN A 801 -9.68 -0.35 27.59
N ALA A 802 -8.52 -0.40 28.26
CA ALA A 802 -7.67 0.78 28.44
C ALA A 802 -7.19 1.33 27.09
N ILE A 803 -6.79 0.47 26.14
CA ILE A 803 -6.42 0.92 24.80
C ILE A 803 -7.58 1.67 24.13
N VAL A 804 -8.79 1.10 24.13
CA VAL A 804 -9.97 1.71 23.50
C VAL A 804 -10.35 3.03 24.19
N ASP A 805 -10.33 3.09 25.51
CA ASP A 805 -10.73 4.28 26.26
C ASP A 805 -9.70 5.40 26.21
N GLU A 806 -8.42 5.07 26.37
CA GLU A 806 -7.34 6.06 26.52
C GLU A 806 -6.77 6.51 25.18
N LEU A 807 -6.60 5.59 24.22
CA LEU A 807 -5.97 5.88 22.93
C LEU A 807 -6.99 6.24 21.84
N PHE A 808 -8.21 5.69 21.93
CA PHE A 808 -9.27 5.90 20.92
C PHE A 808 -10.46 6.71 21.43
N ALA A 809 -10.41 7.27 22.64
CA ALA A 809 -11.49 8.05 23.24
C ALA A 809 -12.85 7.31 23.27
N SER A 810 -12.80 6.00 23.54
CA SER A 810 -13.93 5.07 23.55
C SER A 810 -14.64 4.91 22.18
N ARG A 811 -13.93 5.17 21.07
CA ARG A 811 -14.46 5.07 19.69
C ARG A 811 -14.20 3.69 19.05
N GLY A 812 -14.49 2.63 19.80
CA GLY A 812 -14.27 1.25 19.36
C GLY A 812 -14.82 0.23 20.33
N VAL A 813 -14.67 -1.04 19.99
CA VAL A 813 -15.05 -2.17 20.87
C VAL A 813 -13.79 -2.97 21.21
N PRO A 814 -13.50 -3.24 22.49
CA PRO A 814 -12.40 -4.14 22.86
C PRO A 814 -12.54 -5.49 22.15
N ALA A 815 -11.47 -5.92 21.48
CA ALA A 815 -11.50 -7.16 20.69
C ALA A 815 -10.86 -8.32 21.45
N TYR A 816 -11.58 -9.45 21.49
CA TYR A 816 -11.10 -10.69 22.09
C TYR A 816 -10.99 -11.84 21.08
N SER A 817 -11.46 -11.61 19.87
CA SER A 817 -11.42 -12.51 18.71
C SER A 817 -10.89 -11.77 17.49
N PHE A 818 -10.49 -12.52 16.48
CA PHE A 818 -10.16 -11.94 15.19
C PHE A 818 -11.43 -11.54 14.43
N THR A 819 -12.44 -12.41 14.45
CA THR A 819 -13.75 -12.21 13.84
C THR A 819 -14.57 -11.19 14.61
N PRO A 820 -15.04 -10.10 13.97
CA PRO A 820 -15.94 -9.13 14.59
C PRO A 820 -17.27 -9.75 15.05
N PRO A 821 -17.89 -9.23 16.13
CA PRO A 821 -19.13 -9.80 16.69
C PRO A 821 -20.29 -9.88 15.70
N GLY A 822 -20.33 -8.97 14.72
CA GLY A 822 -21.39 -8.88 13.71
C GLY A 822 -21.48 -10.08 12.77
N ILE A 823 -20.36 -10.78 12.54
CA ILE A 823 -20.26 -11.93 11.63
C ILE A 823 -19.86 -13.22 12.35
N TRP A 824 -19.94 -13.25 13.69
CA TRP A 824 -19.55 -14.41 14.47
C TRP A 824 -20.33 -15.68 14.05
N PRO A 825 -19.67 -16.83 13.81
CA PRO A 825 -20.27 -18.00 13.17
C PRO A 825 -21.52 -18.52 13.90
N THR A 826 -21.52 -18.49 15.23
CA THR A 826 -22.63 -18.98 16.06
C THR A 826 -23.55 -17.86 16.58
N GLY A 827 -23.43 -16.66 16.02
CA GLY A 827 -24.16 -15.46 16.42
C GLY A 827 -23.74 -14.88 17.78
N ARG A 828 -24.36 -13.76 18.16
CA ARG A 828 -23.99 -12.96 19.34
C ARG A 828 -23.84 -13.75 20.64
N GLY A 829 -24.76 -14.67 20.94
CA GLY A 829 -24.69 -15.46 22.17
C GLY A 829 -23.50 -16.42 22.22
N GLY A 830 -23.02 -16.90 21.06
CA GLY A 830 -21.80 -17.71 21.00
C GLY A 830 -20.54 -16.85 21.07
N TYR A 831 -20.56 -15.62 20.55
CA TYR A 831 -19.48 -14.65 20.74
C TYR A 831 -19.32 -14.31 22.24
N GLU A 832 -20.43 -14.00 22.93
CA GLU A 832 -20.43 -13.72 24.37
C GLU A 832 -19.83 -14.90 25.16
N GLN A 833 -20.15 -16.14 24.80
CA GLN A 833 -19.53 -17.32 25.41
C GLN A 833 -18.01 -17.40 25.15
N PHE A 834 -17.58 -17.11 23.92
CA PHE A 834 -16.16 -17.12 23.57
C PHE A 834 -15.35 -16.10 24.38
N VAL A 835 -15.91 -14.90 24.58
CA VAL A 835 -15.33 -13.83 25.41
C VAL A 835 -15.30 -14.23 26.90
N ASP A 836 -16.39 -14.84 27.42
CA ASP A 836 -16.45 -15.34 28.80
C ASP A 836 -15.37 -16.39 29.11
N GLU A 837 -14.84 -17.05 28.08
CA GLU A 837 -13.79 -18.07 28.17
C GLU A 837 -12.37 -17.51 27.93
N TYR A 838 -12.21 -16.19 27.75
CA TYR A 838 -10.90 -15.56 27.49
C TYR A 838 -9.92 -15.76 28.67
N PRO A 839 -8.73 -16.34 28.44
CA PRO A 839 -7.90 -16.85 29.54
C PRO A 839 -6.92 -15.84 30.14
N TYR A 840 -6.73 -14.67 29.53
CA TYR A 840 -5.62 -13.74 29.84
C TYR A 840 -6.03 -12.47 30.60
N SER A 841 -6.97 -12.57 31.54
CA SER A 841 -7.41 -11.43 32.36
C SER A 841 -7.96 -10.26 31.52
N PRO A 842 -9.10 -10.45 30.81
CA PRO A 842 -9.68 -9.40 29.99
C PRO A 842 -9.95 -8.12 30.81
N ASP A 843 -9.71 -6.96 30.20
CA ASP A 843 -9.87 -5.62 30.80
C ASP A 843 -8.95 -5.31 32.02
N GLU A 844 -7.88 -6.09 32.25
CA GLU A 844 -6.94 -5.85 33.36
C GLU A 844 -5.49 -6.23 33.01
N VAL A 845 -4.52 -5.53 33.59
CA VAL A 845 -3.09 -5.86 33.47
C VAL A 845 -2.67 -6.86 34.56
N ASP A 846 -2.29 -8.08 34.18
CA ASP A 846 -1.87 -9.16 35.09
C ASP A 846 -0.37 -9.52 34.97
N VAL A 847 0.48 -8.65 35.53
CA VAL A 847 1.94 -8.84 35.57
C VAL A 847 2.35 -10.10 36.37
N GLU A 848 1.54 -10.53 37.34
CA GLU A 848 1.87 -11.73 38.15
C GLU A 848 1.79 -12.99 37.28
N SER A 849 0.68 -13.18 36.57
CA SER A 849 0.52 -14.29 35.62
C SER A 849 1.51 -14.21 34.45
N ALA A 850 1.78 -13.01 33.92
CA ALA A 850 2.79 -12.80 32.89
C ALA A 850 4.19 -13.26 33.33
N ARG A 851 4.59 -12.92 34.56
CA ARG A 851 5.88 -13.35 35.09
C ARG A 851 5.92 -14.86 35.39
N GLU A 852 4.83 -15.44 35.88
CA GLU A 852 4.75 -16.88 36.13
C GLU A 852 4.96 -17.69 34.85
N VAL A 853 4.31 -17.32 33.73
CA VAL A 853 4.49 -18.02 32.46
C VAL A 853 5.88 -17.79 31.86
N LEU A 854 6.48 -16.61 32.04
CA LEU A 854 7.87 -16.34 31.61
C LEU A 854 8.88 -17.18 32.41
N ASP A 855 8.69 -17.30 33.73
CA ASP A 855 9.52 -18.13 34.61
C ASP A 855 9.46 -19.62 34.19
N GLU A 856 8.30 -20.11 33.73
CA GLU A 856 8.15 -21.47 33.17
C GLU A 856 8.97 -21.68 31.89
N GLY A 857 9.02 -20.67 31.02
CA GLY A 857 9.87 -20.64 29.82
C GLY A 857 11.35 -20.39 30.08
N GLY A 858 11.71 -20.05 31.33
CA GLY A 858 13.08 -19.73 31.74
C GLY A 858 13.51 -18.29 31.45
N PHE A 859 12.58 -17.41 31.07
CA PHE A 859 12.82 -15.99 30.83
C PHE A 859 12.68 -15.22 32.14
N THR A 860 13.77 -14.61 32.60
CA THR A 860 13.82 -13.96 33.92
C THR A 860 14.38 -12.55 33.79
N PRO A 861 14.24 -11.67 34.80
CA PRO A 861 14.83 -10.33 34.73
C PRO A 861 16.36 -10.31 34.57
N ASP A 862 17.05 -11.39 34.94
CA ASP A 862 18.51 -11.52 34.77
C ASP A 862 18.90 -12.12 33.40
N ASP A 863 17.95 -12.73 32.68
CA ASP A 863 18.10 -13.36 31.37
C ASP A 863 16.78 -13.21 30.58
N PRO A 864 16.44 -11.97 30.15
CA PRO A 864 15.16 -11.69 29.52
C PRO A 864 15.14 -12.15 28.06
N PHE A 865 13.94 -12.35 27.51
CA PHE A 865 13.75 -12.44 26.07
C PHE A 865 13.76 -11.04 25.45
N ASP A 866 14.66 -10.78 24.51
CA ASP A 866 14.68 -9.54 23.73
C ASP A 866 13.62 -9.65 22.61
N LEU A 867 12.56 -8.84 22.68
CA LEU A 867 11.44 -8.83 21.73
C LEU A 867 11.43 -7.53 20.92
N THR A 868 11.36 -7.65 19.60
CA THR A 868 11.15 -6.54 18.67
C THR A 868 9.67 -6.47 18.29
N VAL A 869 9.05 -5.31 18.53
CA VAL A 869 7.69 -5.01 18.06
C VAL A 869 7.79 -4.06 16.87
N THR A 870 7.40 -4.54 15.68
CA THR A 870 7.31 -3.71 14.48
C THR A 870 5.89 -3.19 14.33
N THR A 871 5.66 -1.91 14.62
CA THR A 871 4.32 -1.32 14.51
C THR A 871 4.10 -0.69 13.13
N PHE A 872 2.88 -0.78 12.64
CA PHE A 872 2.44 0.12 11.57
C PHE A 872 2.55 1.57 12.06
N ASP A 873 2.99 2.49 11.21
CA ASP A 873 3.29 3.90 11.56
C ASP A 873 2.03 4.74 11.85
N ILE A 874 1.34 4.34 12.92
CA ILE A 874 0.21 5.05 13.53
C ILE A 874 0.53 5.21 15.00
N GLU A 875 0.39 6.44 15.49
CA GLU A 875 0.69 6.83 16.88
C GLU A 875 0.04 5.89 17.91
N THR A 876 -1.21 5.46 17.70
CA THR A 876 -1.93 4.58 18.61
C THR A 876 -1.36 3.16 18.68
N TYR A 877 -0.83 2.60 17.57
CA TYR A 877 -0.13 1.31 17.61
C TYR A 877 1.18 1.42 18.37
N VAL A 878 1.91 2.52 18.17
CA VAL A 878 3.16 2.79 18.91
C VAL A 878 2.88 2.91 20.40
N GLN A 879 1.90 3.71 20.79
CA GLN A 879 1.52 3.89 22.20
C GLN A 879 1.07 2.56 22.85
N ALA A 880 0.25 1.76 22.17
CA ALA A 880 -0.13 0.43 22.68
C ALA A 880 1.10 -0.48 22.87
N ALA A 881 2.08 -0.45 21.96
CA ALA A 881 3.33 -1.19 22.13
C ALA A 881 4.20 -0.66 23.28
N GLU A 882 4.19 0.66 23.52
CA GLU A 882 4.86 1.28 24.66
C GLU A 882 4.24 0.87 26.00
N ASP A 883 2.92 0.79 26.08
CA ASP A 883 2.22 0.31 27.28
C ASP A 883 2.61 -1.14 27.61
N LEU A 884 2.66 -2.01 26.59
CA LEU A 884 3.14 -3.40 26.74
C LEU A 884 4.59 -3.47 27.22
N ARG A 885 5.48 -2.66 26.65
CA ARG A 885 6.89 -2.53 27.10
C ARG A 885 6.95 -2.12 28.56
N ASP A 886 6.19 -1.10 28.95
CA ASP A 886 6.22 -0.55 30.29
C ASP A 886 5.66 -1.53 31.33
N HIS A 887 4.64 -2.33 30.97
CA HIS A 887 4.11 -3.40 31.82
C HIS A 887 5.09 -4.57 32.02
N LEU A 888 5.85 -4.94 30.99
CA LEU A 888 6.80 -6.07 31.04
C LEU A 888 8.22 -5.67 31.50
N ALA A 889 8.51 -4.38 31.60
CA ALA A 889 9.83 -3.88 31.99
C ALA A 889 10.34 -4.52 33.29
N GLY A 890 11.48 -5.23 33.20
CA GLY A 890 12.09 -5.93 34.32
C GLY A 890 11.35 -7.19 34.79
N ASN A 891 10.44 -7.75 33.98
CA ASN A 891 9.69 -8.98 34.26
C ASN A 891 10.04 -10.16 33.33
N GLY A 892 11.17 -10.12 32.61
CA GLY A 892 11.67 -11.24 31.80
C GLY A 892 11.50 -11.07 30.29
N VAL A 893 10.96 -9.95 29.83
CA VAL A 893 10.94 -9.54 28.42
C VAL A 893 11.44 -8.10 28.34
N GLU A 894 12.33 -7.80 27.40
CA GLU A 894 12.76 -6.44 27.06
C GLU A 894 12.25 -6.13 25.65
N ILE A 895 11.48 -5.05 25.50
CA ILE A 895 10.81 -4.71 24.24
C ILE A 895 11.49 -3.53 23.55
N ASP A 896 11.95 -3.77 22.32
CA ASP A 896 12.38 -2.76 21.35
C ASP A 896 11.25 -2.48 20.35
N ILE A 897 10.89 -1.22 20.15
CA ILE A 897 9.81 -0.82 19.23
C ILE A 897 10.43 -0.18 17.97
N ASP A 898 10.11 -0.75 16.81
CA ASP A 898 10.40 -0.19 15.49
C ASP A 898 9.08 0.16 14.79
N SER A 899 9.03 1.30 14.11
CA SER A 899 7.84 1.72 13.37
C SER A 899 8.16 1.75 11.87
N ALA A 900 7.24 1.23 11.07
CA ALA A 900 7.43 1.06 9.64
C ALA A 900 6.11 1.25 8.86
N GLY A 901 6.26 1.70 7.61
CA GLY A 901 5.17 1.72 6.64
C GLY A 901 4.75 0.31 6.20
N PHE A 902 3.58 0.19 5.59
CA PHE A 902 2.96 -1.09 5.26
C PHE A 902 3.84 -1.98 4.36
N GLY A 903 4.42 -1.41 3.29
CA GLY A 903 5.28 -2.16 2.37
C GLY A 903 6.51 -2.78 3.05
N ILE A 904 7.07 -2.13 4.07
CA ILE A 904 8.18 -2.67 4.86
C ILE A 904 7.73 -3.80 5.78
N LEU A 905 6.60 -3.61 6.47
CA LEU A 905 6.01 -4.66 7.30
C LEU A 905 5.74 -5.91 6.47
N GLN A 906 5.18 -5.73 5.27
CA GLN A 906 4.93 -6.80 4.32
C GLN A 906 6.23 -7.46 3.85
N GLU A 907 7.22 -6.69 3.40
CA GLU A 907 8.52 -7.24 2.97
C GLU A 907 9.19 -8.05 4.09
N ARG A 908 9.22 -7.51 5.31
CA ARG A 908 9.77 -8.24 6.47
C ARG A 908 8.94 -9.48 6.79
N GLY A 909 7.63 -9.39 6.65
CA GLY A 909 6.69 -10.49 6.82
C GLY A 909 6.97 -11.65 5.86
N TYR A 910 7.06 -11.36 4.57
CA TYR A 910 7.42 -12.34 3.53
C TYR A 910 8.78 -12.97 3.79
N ASN A 911 9.75 -12.22 4.33
CA ASN A 911 11.07 -12.75 4.64
C ASN A 911 11.16 -13.47 6.01
N GLY A 912 10.06 -13.59 6.77
CA GLY A 912 10.05 -14.18 8.11
C GLY A 912 10.85 -13.37 9.15
N ASN A 913 11.09 -12.10 8.86
CA ASN A 913 11.91 -11.17 9.65
C ASN A 913 11.07 -10.31 10.62
N LEU A 914 9.93 -10.83 11.07
CA LEU A 914 9.11 -10.22 12.11
C LEU A 914 9.15 -11.10 13.37
N GLU A 915 9.10 -10.46 14.54
CA GLU A 915 8.94 -11.15 15.84
C GLU A 915 7.50 -10.91 16.33
N MET A 916 7.20 -9.70 16.79
CA MET A 916 5.83 -9.21 17.01
C MET A 916 5.56 -8.03 16.07
N TYR A 917 4.35 -7.94 15.52
CA TYR A 917 4.00 -6.87 14.58
C TYR A 917 2.55 -6.41 14.75
N SER A 918 2.25 -5.15 14.42
CA SER A 918 0.87 -4.63 14.45
C SER A 918 0.29 -4.46 13.06
N LEU A 919 -0.96 -4.90 12.86
CA LEU A 919 -1.74 -4.70 11.65
C LEU A 919 -3.23 -4.59 11.98
N GLY A 920 -4.03 -4.19 10.98
CA GLY A 920 -5.47 -4.33 11.01
C GLY A 920 -5.93 -5.23 9.87
N TRP A 921 -7.05 -5.93 10.07
CA TRP A 921 -7.73 -6.72 9.05
C TRP A 921 -9.12 -6.15 8.80
N GLY A 922 -9.38 -5.69 7.57
CA GLY A 922 -10.68 -5.25 7.12
C GLY A 922 -11.34 -6.29 6.21
N TRP A 923 -12.58 -6.66 6.52
CA TRP A 923 -13.31 -7.64 5.74
C TRP A 923 -13.96 -6.97 4.53
N SER A 924 -13.60 -7.42 3.32
CA SER A 924 -14.20 -6.91 2.08
C SER A 924 -15.59 -7.47 1.81
N TRP A 925 -15.91 -8.63 2.40
CA TRP A 925 -17.21 -9.29 2.41
C TRP A 925 -17.36 -10.13 3.68
N ASP A 926 -18.58 -10.59 4.00
CA ASP A 926 -18.91 -11.26 5.26
C ASP A 926 -18.65 -12.79 5.25
N SER A 927 -17.62 -13.25 4.54
CA SER A 927 -17.22 -14.66 4.54
C SER A 927 -16.07 -14.93 5.49
N LEU A 928 -16.31 -15.74 6.52
CA LEU A 928 -15.29 -16.16 7.50
C LEU A 928 -14.09 -16.86 6.86
N ARG A 929 -14.26 -17.52 5.71
CA ARG A 929 -13.16 -18.15 4.97
C ARG A 929 -12.10 -17.12 4.57
N PHE A 930 -12.54 -15.93 4.14
CA PHE A 930 -11.66 -14.83 3.73
C PHE A 930 -10.80 -14.28 4.86
N GLY A 931 -11.24 -14.34 6.12
CA GLY A 931 -10.38 -13.95 7.25
C GLY A 931 -9.58 -15.11 7.84
N HIS A 932 -10.09 -16.34 7.76
CA HIS A 932 -9.50 -17.49 8.46
C HIS A 932 -8.45 -18.25 7.66
N TYR A 933 -8.38 -18.08 6.33
CA TYR A 933 -7.32 -18.72 5.52
C TYR A 933 -5.91 -18.34 5.99
N GLY A 934 -5.76 -17.11 6.50
CA GLY A 934 -4.50 -16.62 7.05
C GLY A 934 -4.06 -17.30 8.34
N PHE A 935 -4.95 -18.06 8.99
CA PHE A 935 -4.66 -18.87 10.17
C PHE A 935 -4.41 -20.34 9.88
N GLU A 936 -4.50 -20.80 8.63
CA GLU A 936 -4.05 -22.14 8.28
C GLU A 936 -2.54 -22.25 8.55
N PRO A 937 -2.07 -23.08 9.48
CA PRO A 937 -0.65 -23.12 9.83
C PRO A 937 0.25 -23.41 8.63
N LYS A 938 -0.10 -24.37 7.76
CA LYS A 938 0.65 -24.67 6.53
C LYS A 938 0.74 -23.49 5.57
N ASN A 939 -0.25 -22.60 5.59
CA ASN A 939 -0.30 -21.40 4.76
C ASN A 939 0.49 -20.22 5.35
N THR A 940 0.98 -20.33 6.58
CA THR A 940 1.76 -19.25 7.23
C THR A 940 3.28 -19.42 7.07
N ASP A 941 3.75 -20.36 6.24
CA ASP A 941 5.18 -20.58 6.00
C ASP A 941 5.80 -19.42 5.22
N THR A 942 6.52 -18.54 5.92
CA THR A 942 7.14 -17.36 5.31
C THR A 942 8.25 -17.72 4.32
N SER A 943 8.87 -18.91 4.45
CA SER A 943 9.91 -19.33 3.51
C SER A 943 9.41 -19.66 2.11
N ARG A 944 8.08 -19.71 1.96
CA ARG A 944 7.32 -20.01 0.75
C ARG A 944 6.51 -18.81 0.28
N MET A 945 6.55 -17.70 1.01
CA MET A 945 5.84 -16.47 0.66
C MET A 945 6.66 -15.59 -0.29
N PRO A 946 5.98 -14.80 -1.15
CA PRO A 946 4.55 -14.85 -1.41
C PRO A 946 4.16 -15.91 -2.46
N GLU A 947 5.09 -16.69 -3.02
CA GLU A 947 4.83 -17.45 -4.25
C GLU A 947 4.04 -18.75 -4.07
N GLU A 948 4.08 -19.37 -2.89
CA GLU A 948 3.43 -20.66 -2.62
C GLU A 948 2.47 -20.61 -1.40
N THR A 949 2.47 -19.52 -0.64
CA THR A 949 1.66 -19.29 0.57
C THR A 949 1.33 -17.80 0.72
N ASP A 950 0.14 -17.47 1.26
CA ASP A 950 -0.35 -16.09 1.53
C ASP A 950 -0.73 -15.81 2.98
N GLY A 951 -0.66 -16.80 3.85
CA GLY A 951 -1.21 -16.65 5.18
C GLY A 951 -0.58 -15.49 5.97
N TYR A 952 -1.08 -15.24 7.17
CA TYR A 952 -0.48 -14.22 8.02
C TYR A 952 0.99 -14.57 8.34
N TYR A 953 1.81 -13.57 8.66
CA TYR A 953 3.26 -13.69 8.87
C TYR A 953 3.64 -14.40 10.20
N LEU A 954 3.03 -15.56 10.44
CA LEU A 954 3.03 -16.27 11.71
C LEU A 954 4.04 -17.42 11.77
N ASP A 955 4.47 -18.00 10.64
CA ASP A 955 5.27 -19.25 10.63
C ASP A 955 4.69 -20.34 11.56
N TRP A 956 3.37 -20.38 11.70
CA TRP A 956 2.67 -21.21 12.69
C TRP A 956 2.80 -22.71 12.39
N GLN A 957 3.07 -23.06 11.13
CA GLN A 957 3.50 -24.42 10.75
C GLN A 957 4.64 -24.98 11.62
N THR A 958 5.50 -24.11 12.17
CA THR A 958 6.68 -24.58 12.92
C THR A 958 6.28 -25.30 14.21
N GLU A 959 5.07 -25.01 14.69
CA GLU A 959 4.47 -25.60 15.88
C GLU A 959 3.67 -26.87 15.58
N LEU A 960 3.38 -27.21 14.32
CA LEU A 960 2.65 -28.44 13.96
C LEU A 960 3.35 -29.69 14.49
N SER A 961 2.56 -30.71 14.85
CA SER A 961 3.08 -32.01 15.22
C SER A 961 3.65 -32.78 14.03
N GLU A 962 4.40 -33.87 14.28
CA GLU A 962 4.94 -34.72 13.21
C GLU A 962 3.86 -35.36 12.32
N GLU A 963 2.60 -35.40 12.76
CA GLU A 963 1.49 -35.92 11.95
C GLU A 963 1.07 -34.93 10.84
N TYR A 964 1.16 -33.62 11.12
CA TYR A 964 0.70 -32.56 10.23
C TYR A 964 1.82 -31.83 9.45
N ARG A 965 3.09 -31.98 9.85
CA ARG A 965 4.27 -31.54 9.09
C ARG A 965 4.58 -32.46 7.91
#